data_AF-A0A2V6G2Q6-F1
#
_entry.id   AF-A0A2V6G2Q6-F1
#
_cell.length_a   1.000
_cell.length_b   1.000
_cell.length_c   1.000
_cell.angle_alpha   90.00
_cell.angle_beta   90.00
_cell.angle_gamma   90.00
#
_symmetry.space_group_name_H-M   'P 1'
#
loop_
_entity.id
_entity.type
_entity.pdbx_description
1 polymer ?
#
loop_
_entity_poly.entity_id
_entity_poly.type
_entity_poly.pdbx_seq_one_letter_code
_entity_poly.pdbx_strand_id
1 'polypeptide(L)'
;MCGIAAIFAYGKAAPTIDGDELLAMREQMFARGPDGGGQWISDDRRVGLANRRLSIIDISPAGAQPMFNADRSLAITFNGEIYNYAELREKLIREGRRFQSHCDTEVVLELYATRGEAMLNELRGMYAFAIWDRDKRGLFLARDPFGIKPLYYSDDGHTLRLASQVKALRAGGKIDNAPEPAGHVGFFLWGHVPDPYTFYRSIRSLPAGSSMWIDEHGARAPTTFCDITTLLRDGEEAKPITDNRELAERLRSALSETVRYHLVADVPVGVFLSSGLDSTAITALAAQQGGILRTVTLGFEEYRGSEADETPLAEQFAKRCGATHRTVWVSRGDFEAERDHLFEAMDRPSTDGVNTFFVSLAAKRANLKVALSGLGGDELFASYPSFEEIPRTVRWLRPFRNWGAFGAGVRRLSAPVLKRFTSPKYAGLFEYGGTYAGAYLLRRGMFMPWELPDLLDPDLVRAGWQELQTLLRLEETIDGISNPRLKVSALEMNWYMRHQLLRDSDWAGMGQSVEIRVPFVDVDLLRSLAPLLASKHPPSKRDMAASASDLITPQMLQRGKTGFQVPVREWLLTDESGNRAAPRQWTDRGLRGWAKHVYRHFPNAQLRETNQRSQVRGHRSEVEPGGTRSVASQKIMGHDRACPSKRILVFRIGQLGDTIVALPAMWLARKHFPNARITLLCDRHPGKTHVLASDLLRGAGIFDDYLSYPVARPGELMRPAHMAGLLAAIRRGRFDTLVYLAPNNRKPEQIERDRRFFRMAGIRNFIGMHGFQQLEVKEPGRPMKLMPRESELLLRRLAASGLRVEPEDESRMDLGLGPEDDAAVSSWTARQPSDGDRVWVAVGPGSKMPAKRWPLRRFQEVIVDLINEFDIWPVVFGGEEDRVIGDWLLVQWRRGYNAAGALDLRASAAALKRCALFLGNDTGTMHLAAAVGVPCVAIFSSCEGCELIECIELGNECLKRIGRPEVLDACRDILARNRNGRTVSAVVKAANESLPQEAYAIAERLRRGLAADAVYLFGSHARGDATPDSDLDFLVVVPRSAQSRYERAVAARKLVGDVHFPKDIIVLTRAEWEKGLRAPCSLSSTVIREGVALDGKP
;
A
#
# COMPACT_ATOMS: atom_id res chain seq x y z
N MET A 1 8.54 -13.02 23.10
CA MET A 1 8.44 -12.15 21.89
C MET A 1 8.56 -10.68 22.24
N CYS A 2 9.24 -9.91 21.37
CA CYS A 2 9.33 -8.45 21.45
C CYS A 2 9.38 -7.77 20.06
N GLY A 3 9.38 -6.44 20.05
CA GLY A 3 10.03 -5.63 19.02
C GLY A 3 11.28 -4.97 19.60
N ILE A 4 12.46 -5.27 19.05
CA ILE A 4 13.72 -4.64 19.46
C ILE A 4 14.15 -3.55 18.47
N ALA A 5 14.77 -2.50 18.98
CA ALA A 5 15.40 -1.45 18.20
C ALA A 5 16.71 -1.02 18.86
N ALA A 6 17.71 -0.63 18.07
CA ALA A 6 18.91 0.02 18.57
C ALA A 6 19.55 0.95 17.54
N ILE A 7 20.33 1.90 18.03
CA ILE A 7 21.15 2.83 17.25
C ILE A 7 22.53 2.87 17.91
N PHE A 8 23.59 2.79 17.12
CA PHE A 8 24.97 2.98 17.56
C PHE A 8 25.67 3.96 16.61
N ALA A 9 25.84 5.20 17.07
CA ALA A 9 26.70 6.18 16.44
C ALA A 9 28.16 5.82 16.79
N TYR A 10 28.84 5.11 15.90
CA TYR A 10 30.20 4.60 16.12
C TYR A 10 31.27 5.51 15.50
N GLY A 11 31.01 6.08 14.32
CA GLY A 11 31.97 6.89 13.59
C GLY A 11 32.25 8.23 14.28
N LYS A 12 33.51 8.68 14.32
CA LYS A 12 33.93 9.85 15.12
C LYS A 12 33.24 11.17 14.72
N ALA A 13 32.75 11.28 13.48
CA ALA A 13 31.97 12.41 12.98
C ALA A 13 30.45 12.20 13.01
N ALA A 14 29.97 11.06 13.52
CA ALA A 14 28.53 10.77 13.60
C ALA A 14 27.83 11.71 14.59
N PRO A 15 26.60 12.18 14.29
CA PRO A 15 25.80 12.96 15.22
C PRO A 15 25.47 12.14 16.47
N THR A 16 25.20 12.82 17.58
CA THR A 16 24.63 12.20 18.78
C THR A 16 23.24 11.64 18.48
N ILE A 17 22.90 10.53 19.14
CA ILE A 17 21.59 9.87 18.97
C ILE A 17 20.47 10.81 19.39
N ASP A 18 19.44 10.81 18.57
CA ASP A 18 18.19 11.51 18.77
C ASP A 18 17.22 10.62 19.55
N GLY A 19 16.55 11.22 20.55
CA GLY A 19 15.59 10.48 21.38
C GLY A 19 14.31 10.13 20.63
N ASP A 20 13.89 11.01 19.72
CA ASP A 20 12.62 10.89 19.01
C ASP A 20 12.72 9.89 17.85
N GLU A 21 13.92 9.74 17.26
CA GLU A 21 14.26 8.69 16.28
C GLU A 21 14.13 7.28 16.88
N LEU A 22 14.78 7.04 18.03
CA LEU A 22 14.70 5.76 18.73
C LEU A 22 13.29 5.46 19.25
N LEU A 23 12.57 6.51 19.70
CA LEU A 23 11.17 6.42 20.12
C LEU A 23 10.27 6.05 18.94
N ALA A 24 10.38 6.71 17.78
CA ALA A 24 9.59 6.39 16.59
C ALA A 24 9.81 4.95 16.10
N MET A 25 11.07 4.49 16.10
CA MET A 25 11.40 3.09 15.83
C MET A 25 10.69 2.13 16.80
N ARG A 26 10.67 2.46 18.11
CA ARG A 26 10.02 1.66 19.16
C ARG A 26 8.49 1.63 19.01
N GLU A 27 7.85 2.78 18.79
CA GLU A 27 6.39 2.88 18.72
C GLU A 27 5.80 2.19 17.48
N GLN A 28 6.52 2.22 16.35
CA GLN A 28 6.11 1.52 15.13
C GLN A 28 5.97 0.00 15.31
N MET A 29 6.53 -0.57 16.39
CA MET A 29 6.45 -1.99 16.75
C MET A 29 5.47 -2.29 17.90
N PHE A 30 4.60 -1.35 18.32
CA PHE A 30 3.69 -1.52 19.46
C PHE A 30 2.93 -2.86 19.49
N ALA A 31 2.36 -3.27 18.35
CA ALA A 31 1.60 -4.53 18.24
C ALA A 31 2.43 -5.79 18.61
N ARG A 32 3.76 -5.77 18.39
CA ARG A 32 4.68 -6.87 18.76
C ARG A 32 4.82 -7.05 20.27
N GLY A 33 4.52 -6.02 21.06
CA GLY A 33 4.76 -5.99 22.49
C GLY A 33 3.97 -4.89 23.19
N PRO A 34 2.66 -5.11 23.40
CA PRO A 34 1.77 -4.12 24.02
C PRO A 34 1.87 -4.09 25.56
N ASP A 35 2.45 -5.10 26.22
CA ASP A 35 2.51 -5.19 27.68
C ASP A 35 3.49 -4.18 28.31
N GLY A 36 4.48 -3.72 27.53
CA GLY A 36 5.50 -2.80 28.02
C GLY A 36 6.30 -2.13 26.91
N GLY A 37 6.97 -1.04 27.26
CA GLY A 37 7.89 -0.35 26.37
C GLY A 37 9.00 0.33 27.19
N GLY A 38 10.23 0.21 26.71
CA GLY A 38 11.40 0.77 27.37
C GLY A 38 12.41 1.29 26.37
N GLN A 39 13.24 2.25 26.83
CA GLN A 39 14.38 2.73 26.08
C GLN A 39 15.50 3.15 27.04
N TRP A 40 16.74 3.06 26.57
CA TRP A 40 17.92 3.60 27.21
C TRP A 40 18.77 4.27 26.13
N ILE A 41 19.43 5.38 26.51
CA ILE A 41 20.44 6.07 25.71
C ILE A 41 21.63 6.29 26.64
N SER A 42 22.84 6.06 26.16
CA SER A 42 24.07 6.29 26.92
C SER A 42 24.29 7.79 27.20
N ASP A 43 25.05 8.11 28.26
CA ASP A 43 25.24 9.50 28.71
C ASP A 43 25.95 10.37 27.65
N ASP A 44 26.85 9.75 26.86
CA ASP A 44 27.53 10.35 25.70
C ASP A 44 26.64 10.40 24.43
N ARG A 45 25.42 9.87 24.50
CA ARG A 45 24.45 9.71 23.42
C ARG A 45 25.00 8.99 22.17
N ARG A 46 25.97 8.08 22.35
CA ARG A 46 26.53 7.27 21.27
C ARG A 46 25.80 5.96 21.04
N VAL A 47 25.12 5.42 22.05
CA VAL A 47 24.35 4.17 21.98
C VAL A 47 22.92 4.39 22.48
N GLY A 48 21.96 3.77 21.80
CA GLY A 48 20.56 3.75 22.21
C GLY A 48 19.96 2.36 21.98
N LEU A 49 19.28 1.81 22.99
CA LEU A 49 18.56 0.54 22.93
C LEU A 49 17.08 0.79 23.26
N ALA A 50 16.16 0.11 22.59
CA ALA A 50 14.73 0.18 22.87
C ALA A 50 14.04 -1.17 22.69
N ASN A 51 12.89 -1.33 23.35
CA ASN A 51 12.11 -2.57 23.36
C ASN A 51 10.60 -2.29 23.43
N ARG A 52 9.81 -3.14 22.77
CA ARG A 52 8.37 -3.36 23.01
C ARG A 52 8.16 -4.82 23.44
N ARG A 53 7.60 -5.04 24.63
CA ARG A 53 7.57 -6.36 25.30
C ARG A 53 6.21 -7.04 25.19
N LEU A 54 6.19 -8.31 24.78
CA LEU A 54 5.09 -9.24 25.07
C LEU A 54 5.58 -10.18 26.18
N SER A 55 5.04 -9.99 27.39
CA SER A 55 5.48 -10.68 28.61
C SER A 55 4.99 -12.13 28.60
N ILE A 56 5.93 -13.09 28.53
CA ILE A 56 5.70 -14.54 28.38
C ILE A 56 6.45 -15.35 29.43
N ILE A 57 7.72 -15.02 29.71
CA ILE A 57 8.48 -15.47 30.88
C ILE A 57 8.87 -14.26 31.72
N ASP A 58 8.82 -14.41 33.05
CA ASP A 58 8.96 -13.37 34.07
C ASP A 58 8.07 -12.15 33.78
N ILE A 59 6.76 -12.33 33.99
CA ILE A 59 5.76 -11.26 33.78
C ILE A 59 5.91 -10.07 34.76
N SER A 60 6.88 -10.10 35.67
CA SER A 60 7.17 -9.02 36.60
C SER A 60 7.95 -7.87 35.94
N PRO A 61 8.13 -6.73 36.64
CA PRO A 61 9.02 -5.66 36.20
C PRO A 61 10.50 -6.06 36.09
N ALA A 62 10.94 -7.18 36.70
CA ALA A 62 12.33 -7.63 36.61
C ALA A 62 12.72 -8.07 35.19
N GLY A 63 11.76 -8.61 34.42
CA GLY A 63 11.95 -8.93 33.00
C GLY A 63 11.86 -7.73 32.04
N ALA A 64 11.85 -6.49 32.53
CA ALA A 64 11.79 -5.30 31.69
C ALA A 64 13.06 -5.13 30.81
N GLN A 65 12.90 -4.49 29.65
CA GLN A 65 13.98 -4.29 28.67
C GLN A 65 14.01 -2.84 28.14
N PRO A 66 15.18 -2.27 27.77
CA PRO A 66 16.52 -2.89 27.78
C PRO A 66 16.99 -3.29 29.18
N MET A 67 17.52 -4.52 29.29
CA MET A 67 17.96 -5.14 30.54
C MET A 67 19.46 -4.92 30.73
N PHE A 68 19.92 -4.84 31.97
CA PHE A 68 21.33 -4.67 32.34
C PHE A 68 21.78 -5.78 33.26
N ASN A 69 23.08 -6.11 33.24
CA ASN A 69 23.69 -6.95 34.26
C ASN A 69 24.01 -6.13 35.53
N ALA A 70 24.43 -6.82 36.59
CA ALA A 70 24.52 -6.25 37.94
C ALA A 70 25.44 -5.01 38.09
N ASP A 71 26.49 -4.89 37.27
CA ASP A 71 27.43 -3.76 37.25
C ASP A 71 27.22 -2.80 36.05
N ARG A 72 26.18 -3.07 35.24
CA ARG A 72 25.82 -2.33 34.03
C ARG A 72 26.97 -2.20 33.02
N SER A 73 27.88 -3.18 32.97
CA SER A 73 28.86 -3.35 31.90
C SER A 73 28.22 -3.80 30.58
N LEU A 74 27.10 -4.54 30.68
CA LEU A 74 26.34 -5.03 29.54
C LEU A 74 24.91 -4.50 29.57
N ALA A 75 24.35 -4.22 28.39
CA ALA A 75 22.94 -3.88 28.21
C ALA A 75 22.36 -4.63 27.00
N ILE A 76 21.20 -5.27 27.14
CA ILE A 76 20.58 -6.09 26.08
C ILE A 76 19.16 -5.61 25.73
N THR A 77 18.82 -5.72 24.45
CA THR A 77 17.43 -5.77 23.99
C THR A 77 17.22 -7.04 23.16
N PHE A 78 16.19 -7.81 23.49
CA PHE A 78 16.00 -9.21 23.08
C PHE A 78 14.57 -9.45 22.57
N ASN A 79 14.45 -10.00 21.35
CA ASN A 79 13.21 -10.53 20.78
C ASN A 79 13.38 -12.03 20.56
N GLY A 80 12.85 -12.84 21.48
CA GLY A 80 12.92 -14.28 21.33
C GLY A 80 12.26 -15.03 22.47
N GLU A 81 12.73 -16.26 22.61
CA GLU A 81 12.55 -17.21 23.71
C GLU A 81 13.75 -18.19 23.70
N ILE A 82 14.44 -18.36 24.83
CA ILE A 82 15.50 -19.38 24.99
C ILE A 82 14.93 -20.57 25.76
N TYR A 83 14.52 -21.62 25.06
CA TYR A 83 13.83 -22.76 25.67
C TYR A 83 14.66 -23.50 26.74
N ASN A 84 15.99 -23.52 26.61
CA ASN A 84 16.90 -24.13 27.57
C ASN A 84 17.43 -23.16 28.65
N TYR A 85 16.78 -21.99 28.86
CA TYR A 85 17.26 -21.00 29.83
C TYR A 85 17.36 -21.55 31.25
N ALA A 86 16.49 -22.50 31.64
CA ALA A 86 16.50 -23.11 32.96
C ALA A 86 17.78 -23.93 33.20
N GLU A 87 18.13 -24.85 32.29
CA GLU A 87 19.34 -25.65 32.42
C GLU A 87 20.62 -24.78 32.33
N LEU A 88 20.60 -23.74 31.50
CA LEU A 88 21.68 -22.74 31.40
C LEU A 88 21.82 -21.90 32.68
N ARG A 89 20.71 -21.47 33.30
CA ARG A 89 20.71 -20.72 34.57
C ARG A 89 21.27 -21.57 35.71
N GLU A 90 20.88 -22.83 35.82
CA GLU A 90 21.44 -23.77 36.79
C GLU A 90 22.94 -24.04 36.58
N LYS A 91 23.40 -24.06 35.32
CA LYS A 91 24.82 -24.16 34.99
C LYS A 91 25.59 -22.91 35.44
N LEU A 92 25.09 -21.73 35.08
CA LEU A 92 25.72 -20.45 35.44
C LEU A 92 25.71 -20.19 36.96
N ILE A 93 24.68 -20.62 37.70
CA ILE A 93 24.65 -20.55 39.18
C ILE A 93 25.74 -21.46 39.79
N ARG A 94 25.97 -22.66 39.23
CA ARG A 94 27.07 -23.54 39.65
C ARG A 94 28.45 -22.99 39.28
N GLU A 95 28.54 -22.16 38.24
CA GLU A 95 29.72 -21.35 37.88
C GLU A 95 29.82 -20.04 38.71
N GLY A 96 28.94 -19.83 39.70
CA GLY A 96 28.99 -18.71 40.66
C GLY A 96 28.29 -17.41 40.23
N ARG A 97 27.61 -17.39 39.07
CA ARG A 97 26.80 -16.24 38.64
C ARG A 97 25.59 -16.03 39.54
N ARG A 98 25.06 -14.80 39.58
CA ARG A 98 23.90 -14.40 40.38
C ARG A 98 22.87 -13.71 39.49
N PHE A 99 21.61 -14.05 39.70
CA PHE A 99 20.49 -13.58 38.90
C PHE A 99 19.56 -12.70 39.74
N GLN A 100 19.03 -11.63 39.14
CA GLN A 100 18.08 -10.69 39.74
C GLN A 100 16.64 -10.95 39.27
N SER A 101 16.48 -11.71 38.18
CA SER A 101 15.20 -12.07 37.55
C SER A 101 15.07 -13.59 37.39
N HIS A 102 13.93 -14.01 36.84
CA HIS A 102 13.70 -15.36 36.33
C HIS A 102 13.57 -15.37 34.79
N CYS A 103 13.93 -14.27 34.13
CA CYS A 103 13.78 -14.09 32.69
C CYS A 103 14.91 -14.78 31.89
N ASP A 104 14.56 -15.37 30.75
CA ASP A 104 15.50 -15.96 29.79
C ASP A 104 16.55 -14.96 29.29
N THR A 105 16.16 -13.68 29.19
CA THR A 105 16.98 -12.56 28.73
C THR A 105 18.18 -12.31 29.65
N GLU A 106 18.06 -12.53 30.96
CA GLU A 106 19.19 -12.39 31.89
C GLU A 106 20.19 -13.55 31.72
N VAL A 107 19.69 -14.75 31.40
CA VAL A 107 20.54 -15.92 31.10
C VAL A 107 21.39 -15.68 29.86
N VAL A 108 20.84 -15.05 28.81
CA VAL A 108 21.63 -14.63 27.63
C VAL A 108 22.71 -13.63 28.02
N LEU A 109 22.40 -12.66 28.89
CA LEU A 109 23.33 -11.60 29.29
C LEU A 109 24.49 -12.12 30.15
N GLU A 110 24.18 -12.97 31.14
CA GLU A 110 25.16 -13.60 32.03
C GLU A 110 26.00 -14.66 31.30
N LEU A 111 25.43 -15.34 30.30
CA LEU A 111 26.19 -16.24 29.43
C LEU A 111 27.14 -15.46 28.51
N TYR A 112 26.71 -14.31 27.96
CA TYR A 112 27.61 -13.43 27.19
C TYR A 112 28.76 -12.92 28.08
N ALA A 113 28.47 -12.50 29.31
CA ALA A 113 29.49 -12.06 30.28
C ALA A 113 30.55 -13.14 30.57
N THR A 114 30.21 -14.42 30.40
CA THR A 114 31.06 -15.56 30.80
C THR A 114 31.64 -16.33 29.60
N ARG A 115 31.13 -16.12 28.37
CA ARG A 115 31.54 -16.84 27.14
C ARG A 115 31.81 -15.94 25.93
N GLY A 116 31.38 -14.68 25.95
CA GLY A 116 31.34 -13.82 24.77
C GLY A 116 30.49 -14.43 23.65
N GLU A 117 30.92 -14.26 22.40
CA GLU A 117 30.19 -14.74 21.21
C GLU A 117 29.99 -16.27 21.19
N ALA A 118 30.88 -17.03 21.84
CA ALA A 118 30.82 -18.49 21.87
C ALA A 118 29.55 -19.05 22.55
N MET A 119 28.82 -18.22 23.31
CA MET A 119 27.53 -18.58 23.92
C MET A 119 26.48 -19.08 22.92
N LEU A 120 26.57 -18.66 21.66
CA LEU A 120 25.59 -18.99 20.62
C LEU A 120 25.51 -20.51 20.34
N ASN A 121 26.56 -21.26 20.70
CA ASN A 121 26.58 -22.72 20.62
C ASN A 121 25.83 -23.41 21.77
N GLU A 122 25.52 -22.69 22.85
CA GLU A 122 24.78 -23.21 24.02
C GLU A 122 23.28 -22.80 24.01
N LEU A 123 22.86 -21.86 23.14
CA LEU A 123 21.48 -21.34 23.09
C LEU A 123 20.55 -22.19 22.20
N ARG A 124 19.56 -22.87 22.80
CA ARG A 124 18.45 -23.52 22.10
C ARG A 124 17.20 -22.66 22.21
N GLY A 125 16.77 -22.06 21.11
CA GLY A 125 15.66 -21.11 21.11
C GLY A 125 15.40 -20.47 19.76
N MET A 126 14.49 -19.50 19.76
CA MET A 126 14.19 -18.64 18.61
C MET A 126 14.45 -17.19 19.04
N TYR A 127 15.40 -16.49 18.42
CA TYR A 127 15.93 -15.25 18.98
C TYR A 127 16.55 -14.29 17.96
N ALA A 128 16.38 -13.00 18.23
CA ALA A 128 17.15 -11.90 17.68
C ALA A 128 17.46 -10.93 18.83
N PHE A 129 18.71 -10.51 18.98
CA PHE A 129 19.09 -9.58 20.05
C PHE A 129 20.25 -8.66 19.68
N ALA A 130 20.38 -7.58 20.45
CA ALA A 130 21.53 -6.69 20.46
C ALA A 130 22.03 -6.51 21.91
N ILE A 131 23.31 -6.80 22.15
CA ILE A 131 24.01 -6.57 23.42
C ILE A 131 25.02 -5.45 23.20
N TRP A 132 24.89 -4.35 23.95
CA TRP A 132 25.95 -3.38 24.11
C TRP A 132 26.93 -3.85 25.18
N ASP A 133 28.20 -3.93 24.84
CA ASP A 133 29.31 -4.15 25.76
C ASP A 133 30.06 -2.84 25.95
N ARG A 134 29.91 -2.24 27.14
CA ARG A 134 30.51 -0.96 27.51
C ARG A 134 32.04 -1.02 27.54
N ASP A 135 32.59 -2.15 27.97
CA ASP A 135 34.00 -2.27 28.32
C ASP A 135 34.83 -2.67 27.09
N LYS A 136 34.25 -3.42 26.14
CA LYS A 136 34.75 -3.60 24.77
C LYS A 136 34.34 -2.46 23.80
N ARG A 137 33.43 -1.58 24.22
CA ARG A 137 32.87 -0.45 23.42
C ARG A 137 32.27 -0.87 22.08
N GLY A 138 31.46 -1.94 22.08
CA GLY A 138 30.84 -2.43 20.85
C GLY A 138 29.48 -3.08 21.04
N LEU A 139 28.76 -3.20 19.94
CA LEU A 139 27.42 -3.78 19.84
C LEU A 139 27.52 -5.17 19.20
N PHE A 140 27.10 -6.19 19.92
CA PHE A 140 27.03 -7.57 19.46
C PHE A 140 25.59 -7.95 19.08
N LEU A 141 25.40 -8.40 17.85
CA LEU A 141 24.11 -8.83 17.30
C LEU A 141 24.12 -10.33 17.03
N ALA A 142 22.97 -10.99 17.18
CA ALA A 142 22.78 -12.36 16.70
C ALA A 142 21.33 -12.63 16.27
N ARG A 143 21.17 -13.62 15.38
CA ARG A 143 19.89 -14.16 14.91
C ARG A 143 19.94 -15.70 14.91
N ASP A 144 18.85 -16.34 15.32
CA ASP A 144 18.77 -17.79 15.52
C ASP A 144 19.08 -18.65 14.27
N PRO A 145 19.49 -19.93 14.42
CA PRO A 145 19.90 -20.83 13.33
C PRO A 145 18.97 -20.92 12.11
N PHE A 146 17.66 -20.86 12.33
CA PHE A 146 16.68 -20.91 11.25
C PHE A 146 16.29 -19.54 10.72
N GLY A 147 16.50 -18.47 11.50
CA GLY A 147 16.07 -17.11 11.20
C GLY A 147 14.61 -16.86 11.57
N ILE A 148 14.08 -17.61 12.55
CA ILE A 148 12.69 -17.56 13.03
C ILE A 148 12.33 -16.15 13.46
N LYS A 149 13.24 -15.45 14.16
CA LYS A 149 13.06 -14.05 14.54
C LYS A 149 13.72 -13.12 13.51
N PRO A 150 13.03 -12.05 13.07
CA PRO A 150 13.61 -11.09 12.14
C PRO A 150 14.58 -10.15 12.87
N LEU A 151 15.67 -9.84 12.17
CA LEU A 151 16.58 -8.76 12.52
C LEU A 151 17.01 -8.05 11.24
N TYR A 152 16.78 -6.74 11.19
CA TYR A 152 17.16 -5.87 10.09
C TYR A 152 18.07 -4.77 10.60
N TYR A 153 19.01 -4.36 9.77
CA TYR A 153 19.90 -3.24 10.05
C TYR A 153 20.11 -2.36 8.82
N SER A 154 20.48 -1.11 9.07
CA SER A 154 20.91 -0.12 8.09
C SER A 154 22.16 0.55 8.63
N ASP A 155 23.18 0.69 7.80
CA ASP A 155 24.43 1.35 8.14
C ASP A 155 24.74 2.43 7.09
N ASP A 156 25.11 3.62 7.55
CA ASP A 156 25.49 4.78 6.74
C ASP A 156 27.01 5.07 6.83
N GLY A 157 27.80 4.11 7.33
CA GLY A 157 29.24 4.20 7.48
C GLY A 157 29.70 4.93 8.74
N HIS A 158 28.76 5.40 9.57
CA HIS A 158 29.05 6.10 10.82
C HIS A 158 28.02 5.86 11.94
N THR A 159 26.80 5.43 11.59
CA THR A 159 25.67 5.17 12.48
C THR A 159 24.94 3.89 12.04
N LEU A 160 25.13 2.80 12.78
CA LEU A 160 24.33 1.58 12.57
C LEU A 160 22.98 1.70 13.30
N ARG A 161 21.90 1.40 12.59
CA ARG A 161 20.53 1.31 13.11
C ARG A 161 20.02 -0.12 12.91
N LEU A 162 19.27 -0.65 13.87
CA LEU A 162 18.63 -1.97 13.75
C LEU A 162 17.21 -1.98 14.32
N ALA A 163 16.37 -2.88 13.79
CA ALA A 163 15.08 -3.22 14.39
C ALA A 163 14.60 -4.63 14.00
N SER A 164 13.59 -5.14 14.72
CA SER A 164 12.84 -6.35 14.32
C SER A 164 12.01 -6.17 13.04
N GLN A 165 11.78 -4.94 12.57
CA GLN A 165 10.92 -4.65 11.44
C GLN A 165 11.52 -3.59 10.50
N VAL A 166 11.37 -3.80 9.19
CA VAL A 166 11.70 -2.84 8.12
C VAL A 166 10.88 -1.57 8.28
N LYS A 167 9.59 -1.66 8.64
CA LYS A 167 8.75 -0.47 8.89
C LYS A 167 9.25 0.37 10.08
N ALA A 168 9.80 -0.27 11.11
CA ALA A 168 10.38 0.42 12.27
C ALA A 168 11.62 1.25 11.91
N LEU A 169 12.56 0.69 11.12
CA LEU A 169 13.72 1.43 10.61
C LEU A 169 13.31 2.65 9.77
N ARG A 170 12.23 2.53 8.98
CA ARG A 170 11.67 3.66 8.20
C ARG A 170 11.05 4.74 9.08
N ALA A 171 10.39 4.38 10.18
CA ALA A 171 9.78 5.33 11.11
C ALA A 171 10.81 6.25 11.79
N GLY A 172 12.06 5.80 11.97
CA GLY A 172 13.17 6.64 12.44
C GLY A 172 13.59 7.76 11.46
N GLY A 173 13.14 7.73 10.20
CA GLY A 173 13.28 8.81 9.22
C GLY A 173 14.68 9.08 8.66
N LYS A 174 15.76 8.57 9.28
CA LYS A 174 17.17 8.84 8.91
C LYS A 174 17.82 7.68 8.12
N ILE A 175 17.07 7.09 7.19
CA ILE A 175 17.57 6.03 6.30
C ILE A 175 17.23 6.32 4.84
N ASP A 176 18.10 5.89 3.92
CA ASP A 176 17.82 5.97 2.49
C ASP A 176 16.71 4.99 2.10
N ASN A 177 15.66 5.50 1.47
CA ASN A 177 14.51 4.73 0.99
C ASN A 177 14.65 4.33 -0.50
N ALA A 178 15.83 4.46 -1.10
CA ALA A 178 16.09 4.01 -2.48
C ALA A 178 15.72 2.53 -2.70
N PRO A 179 15.07 2.18 -3.82
CA PRO A 179 14.58 0.83 -4.09
C PRO A 179 15.75 -0.17 -4.22
N GLU A 180 15.53 -1.38 -3.71
CA GLU A 180 16.47 -2.49 -3.81
C GLU A 180 16.07 -3.43 -4.98
N PRO A 181 16.78 -3.41 -6.11
CA PRO A 181 16.48 -4.25 -7.27
C PRO A 181 16.40 -5.74 -6.94
N ALA A 182 17.31 -6.26 -6.11
CA ALA A 182 17.32 -7.68 -5.75
C ALA A 182 16.06 -8.07 -4.97
N GLY A 183 15.56 -7.19 -4.09
CA GLY A 183 14.37 -7.42 -3.31
C GLY A 183 13.08 -7.41 -4.14
N HIS A 184 12.90 -6.41 -5.00
CA HIS A 184 11.73 -6.34 -5.89
C HIS A 184 11.71 -7.48 -6.91
N VAL A 185 12.86 -7.81 -7.53
CA VAL A 185 13.01 -8.95 -8.45
C VAL A 185 12.77 -10.27 -7.72
N GLY A 186 13.33 -10.42 -6.51
CA GLY A 186 13.19 -11.60 -5.67
C GLY A 186 11.73 -11.87 -5.27
N PHE A 187 10.97 -10.82 -4.94
CA PHE A 187 9.54 -10.95 -4.64
C PHE A 187 8.75 -11.57 -5.81
N PHE A 188 8.94 -11.10 -7.05
CA PHE A 188 8.26 -11.72 -8.20
C PHE A 188 8.83 -13.09 -8.58
N LEU A 189 10.13 -13.31 -8.34
CA LEU A 189 10.77 -14.60 -8.57
C LEU A 189 10.23 -15.69 -7.63
N TRP A 190 9.92 -15.39 -6.38
CA TRP A 190 9.64 -16.39 -5.35
C TRP A 190 8.28 -16.29 -4.63
N GLY A 191 7.59 -15.14 -4.69
CA GLY A 191 6.41 -14.85 -3.85
C GLY A 191 6.75 -14.24 -2.50
N HIS A 192 8.03 -14.05 -2.20
CA HIS A 192 8.56 -13.45 -0.98
C HIS A 192 9.87 -12.69 -1.30
N VAL A 193 10.23 -11.69 -0.49
CA VAL A 193 11.57 -11.08 -0.59
C VAL A 193 12.62 -12.04 0.01
N PRO A 194 13.66 -12.47 -0.73
CA PRO A 194 14.71 -13.33 -0.19
C PRO A 194 15.72 -12.53 0.65
N ASP A 195 16.24 -13.11 1.73
CA ASP A 195 17.29 -12.49 2.54
C ASP A 195 18.65 -12.50 1.77
N PRO A 196 19.59 -11.57 2.05
CA PRO A 196 19.52 -10.49 3.03
C PRO A 196 18.79 -9.23 2.54
N TYR A 197 18.14 -9.25 1.37
CA TYR A 197 17.56 -8.06 0.75
C TYR A 197 16.22 -7.64 1.38
N THR A 198 15.94 -6.35 1.40
CA THR A 198 14.59 -5.81 1.64
C THR A 198 14.10 -5.09 0.36
N PHE A 199 13.07 -4.25 0.43
CA PHE A 199 12.70 -3.35 -0.67
C PHE A 199 13.54 -2.05 -0.71
N TYR A 200 14.40 -1.83 0.28
CA TYR A 200 15.17 -0.59 0.45
C TYR A 200 16.66 -0.94 0.51
N ARG A 201 17.48 -0.29 -0.32
CA ARG A 201 18.88 -0.71 -0.55
C ARG A 201 19.73 -0.66 0.73
N SER A 202 19.49 0.35 1.56
CA SER A 202 20.15 0.58 2.86
C SER A 202 19.82 -0.47 3.92
N ILE A 203 18.62 -1.06 3.88
CA ILE A 203 18.19 -2.04 4.88
C ILE A 203 18.52 -3.46 4.39
N ARG A 204 19.35 -4.15 5.17
CA ARG A 204 19.66 -5.57 5.02
C ARG A 204 19.19 -6.36 6.23
N SER A 205 18.88 -7.64 6.04
CA SER A 205 18.61 -8.57 7.16
C SER A 205 19.91 -9.21 7.62
N LEU A 206 20.09 -9.36 8.94
CA LEU A 206 21.17 -10.21 9.45
C LEU A 206 20.86 -11.66 9.02
N PRO A 207 21.83 -12.41 8.44
CA PRO A 207 21.58 -13.79 8.04
C PRO A 207 21.15 -14.67 9.22
N ALA A 208 20.44 -15.75 8.93
CA ALA A 208 20.11 -16.77 9.93
C ALA A 208 21.39 -17.45 10.46
N GLY A 209 21.35 -17.91 11.71
CA GLY A 209 22.46 -18.61 12.36
C GLY A 209 23.76 -17.83 12.36
N SER A 210 23.67 -16.50 12.41
CA SER A 210 24.80 -15.59 12.26
C SER A 210 24.82 -14.50 13.32
N SER A 211 26.02 -14.07 13.69
CA SER A 211 26.29 -12.90 14.53
C SER A 211 26.87 -11.74 13.73
N MET A 212 26.90 -10.55 14.30
CA MET A 212 27.65 -9.41 13.77
C MET A 212 28.14 -8.52 14.92
N TRP A 213 29.39 -8.08 14.86
CA TRP A 213 29.99 -7.16 15.83
C TRP A 213 30.23 -5.79 15.18
N ILE A 214 29.97 -4.73 15.95
CA ILE A 214 30.15 -3.34 15.56
C ILE A 214 30.95 -2.62 16.65
N ASP A 215 32.02 -1.90 16.29
CA ASP A 215 32.82 -1.06 17.20
C ASP A 215 33.17 0.29 16.55
N GLU A 216 34.11 1.07 17.09
CA GLU A 216 34.52 2.38 16.53
C GLU A 216 35.13 2.30 15.11
N HIS A 217 35.46 1.10 14.61
CA HIS A 217 35.88 0.86 13.23
C HIS A 217 34.71 0.49 12.29
N GLY A 218 33.51 0.30 12.83
CA GLY A 218 32.26 0.03 12.12
C GLY A 218 31.79 -1.42 12.17
N ALA A 219 30.78 -1.74 11.34
CA ALA A 219 30.21 -3.07 11.29
C ALA A 219 31.15 -4.06 10.59
N ARG A 220 31.50 -5.14 11.30
CA ARG A 220 32.23 -6.28 10.72
C ARG A 220 31.28 -7.11 9.84
N ALA A 221 31.83 -7.90 8.92
CA ALA A 221 31.02 -8.87 8.16
C ALA A 221 30.34 -9.87 9.11
N PRO A 222 29.08 -10.30 8.85
CA PRO A 222 28.41 -11.30 9.68
C PRO A 222 29.15 -12.64 9.71
N THR A 223 29.22 -13.25 10.89
CA THR A 223 29.86 -14.55 11.13
C THR A 223 28.78 -15.62 11.33
N THR A 224 28.74 -16.64 10.47
CA THR A 224 27.83 -17.78 10.64
C THR A 224 28.34 -18.69 11.77
N PHE A 225 27.51 -18.90 12.79
CA PHE A 225 27.76 -19.85 13.88
C PHE A 225 26.97 -21.16 13.73
N CYS A 226 25.88 -21.16 12.93
CA CYS A 226 25.11 -22.35 12.64
C CYS A 226 24.52 -22.32 11.23
N ASP A 227 24.71 -23.41 10.47
CA ASP A 227 24.17 -23.57 9.12
C ASP A 227 23.35 -24.87 9.01
N ILE A 228 22.16 -24.74 8.41
CA ILE A 228 21.20 -25.82 8.22
C ILE A 228 21.66 -26.80 7.12
N THR A 229 22.36 -26.33 6.09
CA THR A 229 22.93 -27.21 5.05
C THR A 229 24.05 -28.07 5.61
N THR A 230 24.91 -27.50 6.44
CA THR A 230 25.95 -28.19 7.22
C THR A 230 25.35 -29.26 8.13
N LEU A 231 24.33 -28.96 8.95
CA LEU A 231 23.67 -29.96 9.79
C LEU A 231 23.06 -31.13 8.99
N LEU A 232 22.58 -30.89 7.77
CA LEU A 232 22.07 -31.93 6.87
C LEU A 232 23.20 -32.78 6.26
N ARG A 233 24.33 -32.17 5.87
CA ARG A 233 25.52 -32.89 5.37
C ARG A 233 26.16 -33.74 6.46
N ASP A 234 26.41 -33.15 7.63
CA ASP A 234 27.04 -33.84 8.76
C ASP A 234 26.16 -35.01 9.26
N GLY A 235 24.83 -34.89 9.09
CA GLY A 235 23.88 -35.99 9.28
C GLY A 235 23.89 -37.05 8.17
N GLU A 236 24.29 -36.73 6.94
CA GLU A 236 24.50 -37.70 5.85
C GLU A 236 25.77 -38.53 6.06
N GLU A 237 26.82 -37.93 6.64
CA GLU A 237 28.10 -38.57 6.95
C GLU A 237 28.05 -39.41 8.24
N ALA A 238 27.02 -39.23 9.07
CA ALA A 238 26.81 -39.98 10.30
C ALA A 238 26.52 -41.47 10.06
N LYS A 239 26.85 -42.33 11.04
CA LYS A 239 26.59 -43.77 10.98
C LYS A 239 25.09 -44.06 10.79
N PRO A 240 24.68 -44.81 9.74
CA PRO A 240 23.27 -45.15 9.53
C PRO A 240 22.71 -45.99 10.68
N ILE A 241 21.54 -45.61 11.19
CA ILE A 241 20.75 -46.43 12.12
C ILE A 241 20.04 -47.51 11.31
N THR A 242 20.24 -48.78 11.69
CA THR A 242 19.72 -49.95 10.96
C THR A 242 18.63 -50.72 11.69
N ASP A 243 18.43 -50.47 12.99
CA ASP A 243 17.29 -51.03 13.73
C ASP A 243 16.07 -50.10 13.62
N ASN A 244 14.95 -50.67 13.16
CA ASN A 244 13.67 -49.96 13.07
C ASN A 244 13.11 -49.59 14.45
N ARG A 245 13.45 -50.35 15.51
CA ARG A 245 13.00 -50.04 16.88
C ARG A 245 13.79 -48.87 17.46
N GLU A 246 15.12 -48.86 17.34
CA GLU A 246 15.96 -47.70 17.65
C GLU A 246 15.49 -46.44 16.89
N LEU A 247 15.22 -46.56 15.58
CA LEU A 247 14.71 -45.48 14.75
C LEU A 247 13.37 -44.92 15.27
N ALA A 248 12.42 -45.78 15.61
CA ALA A 248 11.10 -45.37 16.11
C ALA A 248 11.18 -44.68 17.49
N GLU A 249 12.00 -45.22 18.40
CA GLU A 249 12.21 -44.64 19.73
C GLU A 249 12.94 -43.29 19.65
N ARG A 250 14.00 -43.20 18.84
CA ARG A 250 14.74 -41.94 18.62
C ARG A 250 13.86 -40.86 17.99
N LEU A 251 12.98 -41.24 17.04
CA LEU A 251 12.00 -40.33 16.45
C LEU A 251 10.99 -39.85 17.51
N ARG A 252 10.37 -40.77 18.26
CA ARG A 252 9.41 -40.45 19.33
C ARG A 252 10.02 -39.55 20.40
N SER A 253 11.21 -39.88 20.87
CA SER A 253 11.94 -39.15 21.91
C SER A 253 12.25 -37.72 21.48
N ALA A 254 12.87 -37.52 20.31
CA ALA A 254 13.23 -36.19 19.82
C ALA A 254 12.00 -35.30 19.54
N LEU A 255 10.90 -35.90 19.05
CA LEU A 255 9.62 -35.19 18.86
C LEU A 255 8.97 -34.78 20.19
N SER A 256 9.00 -35.64 21.20
CA SER A 256 8.52 -35.31 22.56
C SER A 256 9.38 -34.21 23.20
N GLU A 257 10.70 -34.31 23.06
CA GLU A 257 11.66 -33.38 23.63
C GLU A 257 11.50 -31.95 23.09
N THR A 258 11.40 -31.77 21.77
CA THR A 258 11.16 -30.43 21.19
C THR A 258 9.83 -29.84 21.67
N VAL A 259 8.75 -30.63 21.72
CA VAL A 259 7.45 -30.14 22.19
C VAL A 259 7.50 -29.75 23.67
N ARG A 260 8.22 -30.49 24.52
CA ARG A 260 8.48 -30.11 25.92
C ARG A 260 9.14 -28.72 26.00
N TYR A 261 10.23 -28.49 25.27
CA TYR A 261 10.94 -27.21 25.27
C TYR A 261 10.08 -26.05 24.76
N HIS A 262 9.25 -26.27 23.73
CA HIS A 262 8.39 -25.23 23.19
C HIS A 262 7.18 -24.88 24.08
N LEU A 263 6.87 -25.68 25.11
CA LEU A 263 5.78 -25.40 26.07
C LEU A 263 6.18 -24.50 27.25
N VAL A 264 7.47 -24.16 27.40
CA VAL A 264 8.00 -23.40 28.54
C VAL A 264 7.54 -21.94 28.51
N ALA A 265 6.60 -21.55 29.39
CA ALA A 265 6.12 -20.17 29.55
C ALA A 265 5.38 -19.97 30.90
N ASP A 266 5.33 -18.72 31.40
CA ASP A 266 4.50 -18.34 32.57
C ASP A 266 3.05 -17.98 32.17
N VAL A 267 2.73 -18.02 30.87
CA VAL A 267 1.41 -17.70 30.30
C VAL A 267 0.83 -18.90 29.55
N PRO A 268 -0.51 -19.02 29.42
CA PRO A 268 -1.12 -20.19 28.75
C PRO A 268 -0.68 -20.35 27.30
N VAL A 269 0.02 -21.45 27.01
CA VAL A 269 0.39 -21.88 25.66
C VAL A 269 -0.77 -22.64 25.03
N GLY A 270 -1.16 -22.24 23.82
CA GLY A 270 -2.09 -23.00 22.98
C GLY A 270 -1.40 -23.77 21.87
N VAL A 271 -2.17 -24.55 21.13
CA VAL A 271 -1.75 -25.19 19.86
C VAL A 271 -2.75 -24.84 18.76
N PHE A 272 -2.25 -24.46 17.59
CA PHE A 272 -3.08 -24.35 16.39
C PHE A 272 -3.42 -25.77 15.91
N LEU A 273 -4.69 -26.15 16.01
CA LEU A 273 -5.17 -27.48 15.64
C LEU A 273 -5.88 -27.43 14.27
N SER A 274 -5.46 -28.31 13.39
CA SER A 274 -6.12 -28.66 12.13
C SER A 274 -6.32 -30.18 12.06
N SER A 275 -6.99 -30.69 11.04
CA SER A 275 -7.07 -32.13 10.78
C SER A 275 -5.76 -32.72 10.23
N GLY A 276 -4.73 -31.88 10.02
CA GLY A 276 -3.41 -32.27 9.54
C GLY A 276 -2.54 -33.02 10.56
N LEU A 277 -1.63 -33.84 10.03
CA LEU A 277 -0.74 -34.71 10.81
C LEU A 277 0.26 -33.93 11.70
N ASP A 278 0.64 -32.70 11.36
CA ASP A 278 1.60 -31.92 12.16
C ASP A 278 0.98 -31.44 13.47
N SER A 279 -0.17 -30.75 13.34
CA SER A 279 -0.88 -30.18 14.48
C SER A 279 -1.45 -31.26 15.40
N THR A 280 -1.88 -32.40 14.85
CA THR A 280 -2.32 -33.55 15.65
C THR A 280 -1.15 -34.21 16.39
N ALA A 281 0.02 -34.38 15.75
CA ALA A 281 1.22 -34.86 16.43
C ALA A 281 1.68 -33.93 17.58
N ILE A 282 1.80 -32.61 17.32
CA ILE A 282 2.17 -31.63 18.36
C ILE A 282 1.14 -31.60 19.50
N THR A 283 -0.15 -31.58 19.19
CA THR A 283 -1.22 -31.58 20.20
C THR A 283 -1.19 -32.85 21.06
N ALA A 284 -0.90 -34.01 20.47
CA ALA A 284 -0.79 -35.27 21.20
C ALA A 284 0.44 -35.35 22.11
N LEU A 285 1.59 -34.86 21.62
CA LEU A 285 2.84 -34.80 22.39
C LEU A 285 2.75 -33.75 23.52
N ALA A 286 2.05 -32.64 23.29
CA ALA A 286 1.75 -31.65 24.31
C ALA A 286 0.80 -32.20 25.39
N ALA A 287 -0.23 -32.95 25.00
CA ALA A 287 -1.12 -33.64 25.95
C ALA A 287 -0.37 -34.64 26.85
N GLN A 288 0.68 -35.29 26.33
CA GLN A 288 1.53 -36.19 27.11
C GLN A 288 2.42 -35.47 28.15
N GLN A 289 2.69 -34.17 28.02
CA GLN A 289 3.42 -33.39 29.04
C GLN A 289 2.52 -32.99 30.23
N GLY A 290 1.20 -33.11 30.10
CA GLY A 290 0.22 -32.68 31.09
C GLY A 290 -0.07 -31.17 31.09
N GLY A 291 -0.79 -30.70 32.12
CA GLY A 291 -1.25 -29.32 32.23
C GLY A 291 -2.52 -29.00 31.43
N ILE A 292 -2.92 -27.72 31.42
CA ILE A 292 -4.16 -27.27 30.77
C ILE A 292 -3.90 -26.96 29.29
N LEU A 293 -3.90 -28.00 28.46
CA LEU A 293 -3.76 -27.88 27.01
C LEU A 293 -4.91 -27.08 26.40
N ARG A 294 -4.59 -25.97 25.73
CA ARG A 294 -5.55 -25.16 24.95
C ARG A 294 -5.34 -25.39 23.45
N THR A 295 -6.42 -25.52 22.69
CA THR A 295 -6.36 -25.75 21.24
C THR A 295 -7.30 -24.81 20.50
N VAL A 296 -6.85 -24.23 19.39
CA VAL A 296 -7.65 -23.32 18.55
C VAL A 296 -7.67 -23.84 17.12
N THR A 297 -8.88 -23.99 16.57
CA THR A 297 -9.11 -24.29 15.15
C THR A 297 -9.62 -23.04 14.46
N LEU A 298 -9.14 -22.76 13.25
CA LEU A 298 -9.74 -21.78 12.34
C LEU A 298 -10.73 -22.51 11.42
N GLY A 299 -12.00 -22.13 11.48
CA GLY A 299 -13.03 -22.56 10.53
C GLY A 299 -13.37 -21.45 9.54
N PHE A 300 -13.83 -21.81 8.35
CA PHE A 300 -14.38 -20.87 7.36
C PHE A 300 -15.86 -21.18 7.15
N GLU A 301 -16.73 -20.18 7.30
CA GLU A 301 -18.18 -20.38 7.18
C GLU A 301 -18.56 -20.91 5.78
N GLU A 302 -17.81 -20.53 4.73
CA GLU A 302 -17.98 -21.03 3.37
C GLU A 302 -17.69 -22.54 3.19
N TYR A 303 -16.92 -23.16 4.09
CA TYR A 303 -16.59 -24.60 4.04
C TYR A 303 -17.36 -25.43 5.06
N ARG A 304 -18.16 -24.79 5.93
CA ARG A 304 -18.86 -25.42 7.06
C ARG A 304 -19.79 -26.55 6.59
N GLY A 305 -19.58 -27.75 7.12
CA GLY A 305 -20.35 -28.95 6.74
C GLY A 305 -20.03 -29.53 5.36
N SER A 306 -18.96 -29.07 4.69
CA SER A 306 -18.46 -29.65 3.44
C SER A 306 -17.33 -30.68 3.69
N GLU A 307 -16.89 -31.41 2.66
CA GLU A 307 -15.71 -32.28 2.76
C GLU A 307 -14.40 -31.52 3.05
N ALA A 308 -14.37 -30.20 2.75
CA ALA A 308 -13.27 -29.30 3.07
C ALA A 308 -13.31 -28.79 4.53
N ASP A 309 -14.37 -29.11 5.29
CA ASP A 309 -14.44 -28.76 6.71
C ASP A 309 -13.43 -29.60 7.52
N GLU A 310 -12.53 -28.92 8.22
CA GLU A 310 -11.57 -29.57 9.12
C GLU A 310 -12.00 -29.54 10.59
N THR A 311 -12.94 -28.66 10.98
CA THR A 311 -13.23 -28.45 12.41
C THR A 311 -13.83 -29.66 13.11
N PRO A 312 -14.73 -30.47 12.52
CA PRO A 312 -15.31 -31.62 13.21
C PRO A 312 -14.27 -32.67 13.65
N LEU A 313 -13.21 -32.85 12.87
CA LEU A 313 -12.11 -33.77 13.23
C LEU A 313 -11.11 -33.13 14.20
N ALA A 314 -10.85 -31.83 14.08
CA ALA A 314 -10.05 -31.08 15.05
C ALA A 314 -10.72 -31.09 16.44
N GLU A 315 -12.02 -30.81 16.51
CA GLU A 315 -12.84 -30.86 17.72
C GLU A 315 -12.88 -32.28 18.33
N GLN A 316 -13.09 -33.31 17.51
CA GLN A 316 -13.04 -34.70 17.96
C GLN A 316 -11.66 -35.06 18.53
N PHE A 317 -10.58 -34.61 17.90
CA PHE A 317 -9.22 -34.89 18.35
C PHE A 317 -8.85 -34.13 19.62
N ALA A 318 -9.20 -32.85 19.72
CA ALA A 318 -9.02 -32.05 20.93
C ALA A 318 -9.73 -32.68 22.13
N LYS A 319 -10.97 -33.14 21.95
CA LYS A 319 -11.72 -33.89 22.98
C LYS A 319 -11.01 -35.17 23.41
N ARG A 320 -10.40 -35.91 22.48
CA ARG A 320 -9.60 -37.12 22.80
C ARG A 320 -8.25 -36.81 23.46
N CYS A 321 -7.72 -35.61 23.28
CA CYS A 321 -6.53 -35.11 23.99
C CYS A 321 -6.85 -34.42 25.33
N GLY A 322 -8.12 -34.37 25.75
CA GLY A 322 -8.55 -33.64 26.96
C GLY A 322 -8.39 -32.12 26.86
N ALA A 323 -8.18 -31.57 25.66
CA ALA A 323 -7.83 -30.17 25.46
C ALA A 323 -9.06 -29.25 25.60
N THR A 324 -8.84 -28.07 26.18
CA THR A 324 -9.81 -26.97 26.11
C THR A 324 -9.82 -26.43 24.68
N HIS A 325 -10.87 -26.73 23.92
CA HIS A 325 -10.96 -26.39 22.51
C HIS A 325 -11.74 -25.10 22.25
N ARG A 326 -11.32 -24.34 21.24
CA ARG A 326 -12.12 -23.25 20.66
C ARG A 326 -11.98 -23.19 19.15
N THR A 327 -13.05 -23.54 18.44
CA THR A 327 -13.21 -23.24 17.02
C THR A 327 -13.56 -21.76 16.87
N VAL A 328 -12.81 -21.04 16.04
CA VAL A 328 -13.12 -19.66 15.63
C VAL A 328 -13.46 -19.68 14.16
N TRP A 329 -14.72 -19.36 13.85
CA TRP A 329 -15.18 -19.21 12.47
C TRP A 329 -14.83 -17.81 11.98
N VAL A 330 -14.30 -17.74 10.75
CA VAL A 330 -14.02 -16.50 10.02
C VAL A 330 -14.89 -16.48 8.78
N SER A 331 -15.62 -15.38 8.62
CA SER A 331 -16.43 -15.09 7.44
C SER A 331 -15.65 -14.20 6.46
N ARG A 332 -16.17 -14.04 5.24
CA ARG A 332 -15.75 -12.95 4.36
C ARG A 332 -15.81 -11.56 5.02
N GLY A 333 -16.83 -11.30 5.85
CA GLY A 333 -16.98 -10.00 6.51
C GLY A 333 -15.82 -9.70 7.48
N ASP A 334 -15.34 -10.72 8.20
CA ASP A 334 -14.10 -10.64 8.99
C ASP A 334 -12.89 -10.35 8.10
N PHE A 335 -12.78 -11.02 6.95
CA PHE A 335 -11.68 -10.79 6.01
C PHE A 335 -11.68 -9.38 5.43
N GLU A 336 -12.84 -8.85 5.04
CA GLU A 336 -12.98 -7.51 4.47
C GLU A 336 -12.72 -6.42 5.51
N ALA A 337 -13.11 -6.64 6.77
CA ALA A 337 -12.83 -5.74 7.89
C ALA A 337 -11.35 -5.73 8.31
N GLU A 338 -10.69 -6.90 8.35
CA GLU A 338 -9.29 -7.03 8.78
C GLU A 338 -8.27 -6.90 7.62
N ARG A 339 -8.73 -6.72 6.37
CA ARG A 339 -7.88 -6.68 5.16
C ARG A 339 -6.76 -5.63 5.25
N ASP A 340 -7.10 -4.42 5.69
CA ASP A 340 -6.17 -3.30 5.67
C ASP A 340 -5.15 -3.42 6.83
N HIS A 341 -5.62 -3.88 8.00
CA HIS A 341 -4.79 -4.31 9.13
C HIS A 341 -3.83 -5.47 8.77
N LEU A 342 -4.24 -6.40 7.91
CA LEU A 342 -3.38 -7.46 7.38
C LEU A 342 -2.22 -6.92 6.54
N PHE A 343 -2.45 -5.90 5.72
CA PHE A 343 -1.38 -5.24 4.96
C PHE A 343 -0.48 -4.38 5.87
N GLU A 344 -1.04 -3.69 6.87
CA GLU A 344 -0.29 -2.88 7.84
C GLU A 344 0.62 -3.76 8.72
N ALA A 345 0.16 -4.95 9.12
CA ALA A 345 0.95 -5.95 9.84
C ALA A 345 2.10 -6.54 9.00
N MET A 346 1.97 -6.59 7.67
CA MET A 346 2.92 -7.24 6.76
C MET A 346 4.20 -6.41 6.53
N ASP A 347 5.24 -6.64 7.33
CA ASP A 347 6.49 -5.86 7.29
C ASP A 347 7.25 -5.93 5.94
N ARG A 348 7.18 -7.06 5.24
CA ARG A 348 7.76 -7.30 3.90
C ARG A 348 6.76 -8.07 3.05
N PRO A 349 6.60 -7.76 1.75
CA PRO A 349 5.56 -8.37 0.92
C PRO A 349 5.76 -9.88 0.76
N SER A 350 4.65 -10.61 0.91
CA SER A 350 4.61 -12.07 0.78
C SER A 350 3.26 -12.56 0.25
N THR A 351 3.23 -13.75 -0.35
CA THR A 351 2.01 -14.36 -0.87
C THR A 351 1.28 -15.32 0.07
N ASP A 352 1.89 -15.77 1.18
CA ASP A 352 1.41 -16.94 1.97
C ASP A 352 0.78 -16.59 3.34
N GLY A 353 1.31 -15.58 4.05
CA GLY A 353 0.96 -15.27 5.44
C GLY A 353 -0.50 -14.91 5.78
N VAL A 354 -1.42 -14.84 4.81
CA VAL A 354 -2.86 -14.57 5.04
C VAL A 354 -3.47 -15.64 5.95
N ASN A 355 -3.16 -16.91 5.67
CA ASN A 355 -3.55 -18.05 6.49
C ASN A 355 -3.14 -17.86 7.97
N THR A 356 -1.88 -17.46 8.17
CA THR A 356 -1.29 -17.30 9.50
C THR A 356 -1.83 -16.10 10.25
N PHE A 357 -2.25 -15.04 9.54
CA PHE A 357 -2.88 -13.86 10.14
C PHE A 357 -4.23 -14.20 10.76
N PHE A 358 -5.12 -14.90 10.04
CA PHE A 358 -6.45 -15.23 10.58
C PHE A 358 -6.41 -16.26 11.72
N VAL A 359 -5.48 -17.23 11.69
CA VAL A 359 -5.32 -18.16 12.84
C VAL A 359 -4.68 -17.47 14.06
N SER A 360 -3.81 -16.47 13.84
CA SER A 360 -3.27 -15.63 14.93
C SER A 360 -4.33 -14.71 15.52
N LEU A 361 -5.20 -14.13 14.69
CA LEU A 361 -6.38 -13.38 15.11
C LEU A 361 -7.35 -14.27 15.91
N ALA A 362 -7.52 -15.55 15.53
CA ALA A 362 -8.27 -16.53 16.31
C ALA A 362 -7.63 -16.80 17.68
N ALA A 363 -6.30 -16.93 17.79
CA ALA A 363 -5.61 -17.05 19.07
C ALA A 363 -5.75 -15.79 19.95
N LYS A 364 -5.66 -14.59 19.37
CA LYS A 364 -5.92 -13.31 20.04
C LYS A 364 -7.35 -13.24 20.57
N ARG A 365 -8.35 -13.54 19.72
CA ARG A 365 -9.77 -13.67 20.10
C ARG A 365 -10.02 -14.78 21.14
N ALA A 366 -9.07 -15.72 21.31
CA ALA A 366 -9.05 -16.79 22.32
C ALA A 366 -8.23 -16.47 23.59
N ASN A 367 -7.70 -15.24 23.74
CA ASN A 367 -6.86 -14.81 24.86
C ASN A 367 -5.59 -15.68 25.05
N LEU A 368 -4.95 -16.07 23.95
CA LEU A 368 -3.64 -16.71 23.93
C LEU A 368 -2.55 -15.70 23.55
N LYS A 369 -1.46 -15.67 24.33
CA LYS A 369 -0.22 -14.95 23.96
C LYS A 369 0.78 -15.83 23.22
N VAL A 370 0.66 -17.16 23.32
CA VAL A 370 1.59 -18.13 22.72
C VAL A 370 0.80 -19.25 22.05
N ALA A 371 1.20 -19.66 20.85
CA ALA A 371 0.62 -20.77 20.12
C ALA A 371 1.68 -21.63 19.41
N LEU A 372 1.62 -22.96 19.56
CA LEU A 372 2.45 -23.90 18.80
C LEU A 372 1.85 -24.12 17.39
N SER A 373 2.71 -24.20 16.38
CA SER A 373 2.38 -24.41 14.97
C SER A 373 3.10 -25.63 14.39
N GLY A 374 2.43 -26.33 13.47
CA GLY A 374 2.97 -27.50 12.74
C GLY A 374 3.95 -27.18 11.59
N LEU A 375 4.29 -25.91 11.41
CA LEU A 375 5.27 -25.44 10.42
C LEU A 375 6.61 -26.17 10.59
N GLY A 376 7.21 -26.60 9.46
CA GLY A 376 8.47 -27.34 9.41
C GLY A 376 8.30 -28.86 9.25
N GLY A 377 7.14 -29.41 9.61
CA GLY A 377 6.88 -30.86 9.48
C GLY A 377 6.82 -31.36 8.02
N ASP A 378 6.41 -30.51 7.08
CA ASP A 378 6.43 -30.83 5.64
C ASP A 378 7.85 -30.87 5.06
N GLU A 379 8.73 -29.93 5.47
CA GLU A 379 10.13 -29.83 5.06
C GLU A 379 11.01 -30.92 5.67
N LEU A 380 10.81 -31.19 6.97
CA LEU A 380 11.58 -32.17 7.75
C LEU A 380 11.24 -33.60 7.32
N PHE A 381 9.96 -33.94 7.21
CA PHE A 381 9.51 -35.29 6.79
C PHE A 381 9.26 -35.44 5.28
N ALA A 382 9.72 -34.47 4.48
CA ALA A 382 9.77 -34.51 3.02
C ALA A 382 8.41 -34.80 2.34
N SER A 383 7.34 -34.17 2.81
CA SER A 383 5.97 -34.46 2.34
C SER A 383 5.57 -33.74 1.04
N TYR A 384 6.31 -32.69 0.65
CA TYR A 384 5.98 -31.91 -0.54
C TYR A 384 6.25 -32.70 -1.82
N PRO A 385 5.41 -32.58 -2.86
CA PRO A 385 5.66 -33.25 -4.14
C PRO A 385 7.00 -32.90 -4.82
N SER A 386 7.60 -31.76 -4.47
CA SER A 386 8.96 -31.35 -4.86
C SER A 386 10.03 -32.41 -4.55
N PHE A 387 9.91 -33.15 -3.44
CA PHE A 387 10.84 -34.21 -3.05
C PHE A 387 10.84 -35.40 -4.00
N GLU A 388 9.76 -35.63 -4.74
CA GLU A 388 9.72 -36.62 -5.82
C GLU A 388 9.96 -35.99 -7.20
N GLU A 389 9.30 -34.87 -7.48
CA GLU A 389 9.33 -34.20 -8.78
C GLU A 389 10.75 -33.74 -9.14
N ILE A 390 11.46 -33.06 -8.23
CA ILE A 390 12.78 -32.48 -8.53
C ILE A 390 13.82 -33.58 -8.85
N PRO A 391 14.01 -34.63 -8.03
CA PRO A 391 14.93 -35.72 -8.37
C PRO A 391 14.53 -36.49 -9.65
N ARG A 392 13.23 -36.64 -9.95
CA ARG A 392 12.76 -37.24 -11.21
C ARG A 392 13.11 -36.36 -12.41
N THR A 393 12.83 -35.06 -12.34
CA THR A 393 13.16 -34.07 -13.38
C THR A 393 14.67 -34.03 -13.64
N VAL A 394 15.49 -33.92 -12.59
CA VAL A 394 16.95 -33.92 -12.72
C VAL A 394 17.47 -35.23 -13.31
N ARG A 395 16.95 -36.39 -12.87
CA ARG A 395 17.35 -37.70 -13.42
C ARG A 395 17.07 -37.82 -14.92
N TRP A 396 15.92 -37.32 -15.39
CA TRP A 396 15.55 -37.37 -16.80
C TRP A 396 16.35 -36.37 -17.67
N LEU A 397 16.69 -35.19 -17.11
CA LEU A 397 17.27 -34.08 -17.88
C LEU A 397 18.78 -33.88 -17.71
N ARG A 398 19.43 -34.58 -16.77
CA ARG A 398 20.88 -34.56 -16.56
C ARG A 398 21.71 -34.79 -17.84
N PRO A 399 21.33 -35.66 -18.81
CA PRO A 399 22.05 -35.79 -20.09
C PRO A 399 22.09 -34.50 -20.91
N PHE A 400 21.06 -33.66 -20.78
CA PHE A 400 20.90 -32.40 -21.52
C PHE A 400 21.43 -31.18 -20.74
N ARG A 401 22.00 -31.35 -19.53
CA ARG A 401 22.51 -30.26 -18.69
C ARG A 401 23.50 -29.34 -19.43
N ASN A 402 24.35 -29.92 -20.27
CA ASN A 402 25.37 -29.18 -21.03
C ASN A 402 24.81 -28.51 -22.30
N TRP A 403 23.52 -28.71 -22.62
CA TRP A 403 22.86 -28.16 -23.83
C TRP A 403 22.09 -26.86 -23.54
N GLY A 404 22.47 -26.08 -22.52
CA GLY A 404 21.75 -24.86 -22.09
C GLY A 404 21.48 -23.84 -23.23
N ALA A 405 22.40 -23.70 -24.18
CA ALA A 405 22.20 -22.85 -25.36
C ALA A 405 21.08 -23.35 -26.30
N PHE A 406 20.98 -24.67 -26.49
CA PHE A 406 19.89 -25.32 -27.23
C PHE A 406 18.58 -25.22 -26.43
N GLY A 407 18.61 -25.42 -25.11
CA GLY A 407 17.47 -25.21 -24.22
C GLY A 407 16.89 -23.78 -24.33
N ALA A 408 17.74 -22.76 -24.34
CA ALA A 408 17.34 -21.36 -24.55
C ALA A 408 16.78 -21.10 -25.96
N GLY A 409 17.27 -21.81 -26.98
CA GLY A 409 16.69 -21.81 -28.33
C GLY A 409 15.29 -22.41 -28.38
N VAL A 410 15.12 -23.62 -27.84
CA VAL A 410 13.83 -24.31 -27.69
C VAL A 410 12.85 -23.45 -26.88
N ARG A 411 13.28 -22.79 -25.80
CA ARG A 411 12.46 -21.84 -25.04
C ARG A 411 11.96 -20.69 -25.92
N ARG A 412 12.85 -20.04 -26.69
CA ARG A 412 12.48 -18.92 -27.58
C ARG A 412 11.47 -19.32 -28.66
N LEU A 413 11.61 -20.52 -29.23
CA LEU A 413 10.70 -21.05 -30.25
C LEU A 413 9.35 -21.48 -29.66
N SER A 414 9.35 -22.11 -28.49
CA SER A 414 8.17 -22.78 -27.92
C SER A 414 7.34 -21.91 -26.97
N ALA A 415 7.94 -20.95 -26.26
CA ALA A 415 7.23 -20.12 -25.27
C ALA A 415 6.00 -19.36 -25.80
N PRO A 416 5.96 -18.80 -27.04
CA PRO A 416 4.76 -18.16 -27.56
C PRO A 416 3.58 -19.10 -27.74
N VAL A 417 3.86 -20.39 -28.00
CA VAL A 417 2.84 -21.44 -28.16
C VAL A 417 2.43 -21.99 -26.79
N LEU A 418 3.39 -22.34 -25.93
CA LEU A 418 3.11 -22.90 -24.60
C LEU A 418 2.39 -21.90 -23.68
N LYS A 419 2.67 -20.58 -23.75
CA LYS A 419 1.91 -19.54 -23.01
C LYS A 419 0.39 -19.62 -23.25
N ARG A 420 -0.06 -20.26 -24.35
CA ARG A 420 -1.48 -20.35 -24.74
C ARG A 420 -2.18 -21.63 -24.29
N PHE A 421 -1.45 -22.65 -23.84
CA PHE A 421 -2.02 -23.97 -23.47
C PHE A 421 -1.54 -24.45 -22.08
N THR A 422 -0.23 -24.41 -21.81
CA THR A 422 0.38 -24.98 -20.59
C THR A 422 0.93 -23.90 -19.65
N SER A 423 1.62 -24.29 -18.57
CA SER A 423 2.33 -23.33 -17.71
C SER A 423 3.57 -22.77 -18.44
N PRO A 424 3.84 -21.45 -18.41
CA PRO A 424 5.04 -20.86 -19.03
C PRO A 424 6.36 -21.46 -18.57
N LYS A 425 6.39 -22.04 -17.36
CA LYS A 425 7.52 -22.75 -16.76
C LYS A 425 8.07 -23.87 -17.64
N TYR A 426 7.21 -24.64 -18.31
CA TYR A 426 7.64 -25.81 -19.10
C TYR A 426 8.54 -25.44 -20.29
N ALA A 427 8.46 -24.20 -20.79
CA ALA A 427 9.37 -23.74 -21.85
C ALA A 427 10.84 -23.63 -21.38
N GLY A 428 11.10 -23.57 -20.07
CA GLY A 428 12.46 -23.59 -19.50
C GLY A 428 12.94 -24.97 -19.05
N LEU A 429 12.17 -26.04 -19.28
CA LEU A 429 12.44 -27.36 -18.69
C LEU A 429 13.85 -27.89 -19.04
N PHE A 430 14.27 -27.80 -20.31
CA PHE A 430 15.61 -28.23 -20.76
C PHE A 430 16.75 -27.27 -20.39
N GLU A 431 16.44 -26.04 -19.97
CA GLU A 431 17.45 -25.03 -19.61
C GLU A 431 17.79 -25.08 -18.11
N TYR A 432 16.81 -25.38 -17.26
CA TYR A 432 16.96 -25.38 -15.80
C TYR A 432 16.81 -26.77 -15.16
N GLY A 433 16.06 -27.69 -15.77
CA GLY A 433 15.75 -29.00 -15.17
C GLY A 433 16.94 -29.97 -15.05
N GLY A 434 18.10 -29.64 -15.63
CA GLY A 434 19.32 -30.45 -15.58
C GLY A 434 20.14 -30.34 -14.28
N THR A 435 19.82 -29.40 -13.38
CA THR A 435 20.42 -29.29 -12.03
C THR A 435 19.34 -29.18 -10.96
N TYR A 436 19.67 -29.53 -9.71
CA TYR A 436 18.73 -29.43 -8.57
C TYR A 436 18.29 -27.99 -8.34
N ALA A 437 19.21 -27.02 -8.40
CA ALA A 437 18.90 -25.60 -8.28
C ALA A 437 17.94 -25.10 -9.37
N GLY A 438 18.20 -25.42 -10.63
CA GLY A 438 17.32 -25.03 -11.73
C GLY A 438 15.96 -25.74 -11.70
N ALA A 439 15.92 -27.03 -11.36
CA ALA A 439 14.67 -27.77 -11.20
C ALA A 439 13.84 -27.25 -9.99
N TYR A 440 14.50 -26.86 -8.90
CA TYR A 440 13.85 -26.19 -7.76
C TYR A 440 13.30 -24.81 -8.14
N LEU A 441 14.07 -24.00 -8.88
CA LEU A 441 13.60 -22.72 -9.41
C LEU A 441 12.39 -22.90 -10.34
N LEU A 442 12.40 -23.90 -11.23
CA LEU A 442 11.23 -24.27 -12.03
C LEU A 442 10.03 -24.65 -11.15
N ARG A 443 10.24 -25.40 -10.06
CA ARG A 443 9.15 -25.86 -9.19
C ARG A 443 8.56 -24.74 -8.34
N ARG A 444 9.39 -24.07 -7.53
CA ARG A 444 8.99 -23.06 -6.54
C ARG A 444 8.85 -21.64 -7.10
N GLY A 445 9.66 -21.25 -8.08
CA GLY A 445 9.67 -19.87 -8.59
C GLY A 445 8.29 -19.42 -9.13
N MET A 446 7.79 -18.28 -8.66
CA MET A 446 6.45 -17.79 -8.98
C MET A 446 6.35 -17.28 -10.41
N PHE A 447 7.22 -16.33 -10.78
CA PHE A 447 7.47 -15.90 -12.17
C PHE A 447 8.91 -16.26 -12.55
N MET A 448 9.12 -16.77 -13.77
CA MET A 448 10.46 -17.14 -14.22
C MET A 448 11.27 -15.88 -14.65
N PRO A 449 12.61 -15.89 -14.65
CA PRO A 449 13.42 -14.69 -14.90
C PRO A 449 13.11 -13.95 -16.21
N TRP A 450 12.73 -14.68 -17.27
CA TRP A 450 12.34 -14.12 -18.57
C TRP A 450 10.92 -13.53 -18.61
N GLU A 451 10.11 -13.76 -17.57
CA GLU A 451 8.81 -13.10 -17.36
C GLU A 451 8.95 -11.81 -16.54
N LEU A 452 10.11 -11.53 -15.92
CA LEU A 452 10.28 -10.37 -15.06
C LEU A 452 10.39 -9.03 -15.82
N PRO A 453 11.01 -8.91 -17.01
CA PRO A 453 10.96 -7.68 -17.81
C PRO A 453 9.57 -7.33 -18.39
N ASP A 454 8.63 -8.28 -18.37
CA ASP A 454 7.20 -8.03 -18.65
C ASP A 454 6.50 -7.37 -17.43
N LEU A 455 7.07 -7.44 -16.23
CA LEU A 455 6.46 -7.08 -14.94
C LEU A 455 7.14 -5.94 -14.20
N LEU A 456 8.45 -5.80 -14.33
CA LEU A 456 9.31 -4.81 -13.68
C LEU A 456 10.21 -4.17 -14.74
N ASP A 457 10.89 -3.08 -14.41
CA ASP A 457 11.79 -2.43 -15.35
C ASP A 457 13.05 -3.27 -15.67
N PRO A 458 13.34 -3.66 -16.94
CA PRO A 458 14.56 -4.35 -17.35
C PRO A 458 15.92 -3.86 -16.84
N ASP A 459 16.12 -2.59 -16.47
CA ASP A 459 17.38 -2.17 -15.85
C ASP A 459 17.39 -2.54 -14.34
N LEU A 460 16.25 -2.39 -13.65
CA LEU A 460 16.02 -2.93 -12.30
C LEU A 460 16.05 -4.47 -12.30
N VAL A 461 15.50 -5.15 -13.32
CA VAL A 461 15.55 -6.61 -13.46
C VAL A 461 16.97 -7.09 -13.74
N ARG A 462 17.76 -6.37 -14.56
CA ARG A 462 19.17 -6.71 -14.81
C ARG A 462 19.98 -6.57 -13.53
N ALA A 463 19.87 -5.44 -12.84
CA ALA A 463 20.57 -5.20 -11.58
C ALA A 463 20.16 -6.22 -10.51
N GLY A 464 18.85 -6.43 -10.31
CA GLY A 464 18.34 -7.36 -9.32
C GLY A 464 18.67 -8.83 -9.63
N TRP A 465 18.69 -9.25 -10.89
CA TRP A 465 19.12 -10.60 -11.27
C TRP A 465 20.64 -10.80 -11.07
N GLN A 466 21.45 -9.78 -11.39
CA GLN A 466 22.88 -9.78 -11.15
C GLN A 466 23.21 -9.80 -9.65
N GLU A 467 22.47 -9.07 -8.83
CA GLU A 467 22.70 -8.97 -7.37
C GLU A 467 22.12 -10.19 -6.61
N LEU A 468 21.01 -10.79 -7.08
CA LEU A 468 20.44 -12.01 -6.48
C LEU A 468 21.28 -13.27 -6.69
N GLN A 469 21.97 -13.40 -7.84
CA GLN A 469 22.76 -14.57 -8.25
C GLN A 469 22.04 -15.92 -8.03
N THR A 470 20.73 -15.98 -8.26
CA THR A 470 19.85 -17.01 -7.65
C THR A 470 20.29 -18.45 -7.88
N LEU A 471 20.73 -18.83 -9.08
CA LEU A 471 21.17 -20.20 -9.35
C LEU A 471 22.44 -20.57 -8.58
N LEU A 472 23.40 -19.66 -8.49
CA LEU A 472 24.65 -19.88 -7.75
C LEU A 472 24.32 -20.15 -6.27
N ARG A 473 23.51 -19.30 -5.63
CA ARG A 473 23.15 -19.47 -4.22
C ARG A 473 22.30 -20.72 -3.95
N LEU A 474 21.47 -21.14 -4.90
CA LEU A 474 20.75 -22.42 -4.84
C LEU A 474 21.69 -23.62 -4.99
N GLU A 475 22.81 -23.49 -5.71
CA GLU A 475 23.84 -24.54 -5.83
C GLU A 475 24.75 -24.58 -4.59
N GLU A 476 25.15 -23.41 -4.05
CA GLU A 476 25.83 -23.27 -2.75
C GLU A 476 25.00 -23.89 -1.60
N THR A 477 23.67 -23.70 -1.59
CA THR A 477 22.76 -24.26 -0.59
C THR A 477 22.76 -25.80 -0.54
N ILE A 478 23.22 -26.47 -1.59
CA ILE A 478 23.22 -27.95 -1.71
C ILE A 478 24.62 -28.54 -1.94
N ASP A 479 25.66 -27.75 -1.75
CA ASP A 479 27.04 -28.22 -1.87
C ASP A 479 27.43 -29.15 -0.70
N GLY A 480 28.38 -30.04 -0.93
CA GLY A 480 28.79 -31.10 0.00
C GLY A 480 27.75 -32.23 0.19
N ILE A 481 26.45 -31.93 0.23
CA ILE A 481 25.37 -32.94 0.32
C ILE A 481 25.43 -33.88 -0.90
N SER A 482 25.15 -35.18 -0.72
CA SER A 482 25.01 -36.13 -1.84
C SER A 482 23.55 -36.57 -2.05
N ASN A 483 22.82 -36.81 -0.95
CA ASN A 483 21.50 -37.44 -0.95
C ASN A 483 20.43 -36.57 -1.61
N PRO A 484 19.71 -37.07 -2.65
CA PRO A 484 18.65 -36.33 -3.34
C PRO A 484 17.52 -35.79 -2.44
N ARG A 485 17.16 -36.49 -1.35
CA ARG A 485 16.16 -36.02 -0.38
C ARG A 485 16.70 -34.83 0.39
N LEU A 486 17.92 -34.94 0.93
CA LEU A 486 18.54 -33.89 1.73
C LEU A 486 18.83 -32.63 0.92
N LYS A 487 19.17 -32.75 -0.38
CA LYS A 487 19.28 -31.58 -1.28
C LYS A 487 17.96 -30.82 -1.40
N VAL A 488 16.82 -31.52 -1.48
CA VAL A 488 15.51 -30.86 -1.48
C VAL A 488 15.15 -30.33 -0.09
N SER A 489 15.46 -31.03 1.01
CA SER A 489 15.27 -30.50 2.37
C SER A 489 16.05 -29.20 2.60
N ALA A 490 17.34 -29.17 2.23
CA ALA A 490 18.17 -27.97 2.33
C ALA A 490 17.58 -26.79 1.52
N LEU A 491 17.10 -27.04 0.31
CA LEU A 491 16.46 -26.01 -0.52
C LEU A 491 15.14 -25.53 0.08
N GLU A 492 14.24 -26.43 0.48
CA GLU A 492 12.94 -26.07 1.05
C GLU A 492 13.11 -25.33 2.40
N MET A 493 14.00 -25.80 3.28
CA MET A 493 14.27 -25.15 4.57
C MET A 493 14.90 -23.75 4.40
N ASN A 494 15.95 -23.63 3.58
CA ASN A 494 16.65 -22.36 3.40
C ASN A 494 15.88 -21.35 2.53
N TRP A 495 15.12 -21.79 1.51
CA TRP A 495 14.51 -20.89 0.50
C TRP A 495 12.99 -20.76 0.57
N TYR A 496 12.25 -21.72 1.13
CA TYR A 496 10.80 -21.59 1.31
C TYR A 496 10.44 -21.35 2.78
N MET A 497 10.81 -22.26 3.67
CA MET A 497 10.47 -22.18 5.09
C MET A 497 11.04 -20.92 5.76
N ARG A 498 12.34 -20.64 5.61
CA ARG A 498 12.97 -19.43 6.18
C ARG A 498 12.42 -18.13 5.59
N HIS A 499 12.55 -17.96 4.27
CA HIS A 499 12.26 -16.67 3.62
C HIS A 499 10.77 -16.38 3.45
N GLN A 500 9.89 -17.37 3.61
CA GLN A 500 8.45 -17.21 3.53
C GLN A 500 7.75 -17.61 4.83
N LEU A 501 7.68 -18.90 5.15
CA LEU A 501 6.79 -19.41 6.21
C LEU A 501 7.11 -18.86 7.61
N LEU A 502 8.39 -18.85 8.01
CA LEU A 502 8.83 -18.37 9.32
C LEU A 502 8.64 -16.85 9.44
N ARG A 503 9.12 -16.09 8.45
CA ARG A 503 8.95 -14.62 8.42
C ARG A 503 7.48 -14.22 8.42
N ASP A 504 6.65 -14.95 7.67
CA ASP A 504 5.21 -14.70 7.63
C ASP A 504 4.51 -15.10 8.94
N SER A 505 5.01 -16.10 9.64
CA SER A 505 4.54 -16.45 10.99
C SER A 505 4.91 -15.41 12.03
N ASP A 506 6.10 -14.81 11.96
CA ASP A 506 6.49 -13.71 12.85
C ASP A 506 5.60 -12.49 12.65
N TRP A 507 5.48 -11.95 11.42
CA TRP A 507 4.71 -10.71 11.24
C TRP A 507 3.21 -10.91 11.46
N ALA A 508 2.65 -12.04 11.05
CA ALA A 508 1.22 -12.32 11.18
C ALA A 508 0.81 -12.63 12.63
N GLY A 509 1.65 -13.35 13.38
CA GLY A 509 1.48 -13.52 14.83
C GLY A 509 1.63 -12.19 15.57
N MET A 510 2.68 -11.43 15.25
CA MET A 510 3.01 -10.20 15.99
C MET A 510 2.13 -9.00 15.68
N GLY A 511 1.50 -8.91 14.50
CA GLY A 511 0.39 -7.96 14.27
C GLY A 511 -0.78 -8.21 15.22
N GLN A 512 -0.94 -9.46 15.68
CA GLN A 512 -1.99 -9.87 16.61
C GLN A 512 -1.51 -10.03 18.07
N SER A 513 -0.27 -9.65 18.38
CA SER A 513 0.36 -9.81 19.70
C SER A 513 0.42 -11.28 20.18
N VAL A 514 0.58 -12.23 19.24
CA VAL A 514 0.68 -13.67 19.49
C VAL A 514 2.07 -14.18 19.10
N GLU A 515 2.78 -14.79 20.04
CA GLU A 515 3.99 -15.56 19.78
C GLU A 515 3.66 -16.90 19.12
N ILE A 516 4.07 -17.08 17.86
CA ILE A 516 4.04 -18.38 17.21
C ILE A 516 5.36 -19.11 17.49
N ARG A 517 5.24 -20.33 18.01
CA ARG A 517 6.32 -21.30 18.27
C ARG A 517 6.24 -22.45 17.27
N VAL A 518 7.39 -23.01 16.88
CA VAL A 518 7.50 -23.94 15.74
C VAL A 518 8.33 -25.19 16.11
N PRO A 519 7.76 -26.17 16.83
CA PRO A 519 8.51 -27.32 17.37
C PRO A 519 9.27 -28.17 16.34
N PHE A 520 8.85 -28.17 15.06
CA PHE A 520 9.56 -28.89 13.99
C PHE A 520 10.68 -28.07 13.33
N VAL A 521 10.96 -26.87 13.84
CA VAL A 521 12.03 -25.96 13.41
C VAL A 521 12.96 -25.69 14.60
N ASP A 522 13.45 -26.79 15.19
CA ASP A 522 14.40 -26.81 16.29
C ASP A 522 15.75 -27.37 15.78
N VAL A 523 16.85 -26.70 16.14
CA VAL A 523 18.21 -27.06 15.70
C VAL A 523 18.66 -28.40 16.28
N ASP A 524 18.23 -28.73 17.49
CA ASP A 524 18.54 -30.00 18.16
C ASP A 524 17.65 -31.14 17.67
N LEU A 525 16.40 -30.85 17.28
CA LEU A 525 15.57 -31.79 16.54
C LEU A 525 16.20 -32.14 15.19
N LEU A 526 16.62 -31.12 14.42
CA LEU A 526 17.26 -31.34 13.13
C LEU A 526 18.54 -32.16 13.28
N ARG A 527 19.43 -31.79 14.21
CA ARG A 527 20.67 -32.52 14.53
C ARG A 527 20.39 -33.97 14.96
N SER A 528 19.33 -34.20 15.73
CA SER A 528 18.93 -35.54 16.18
C SER A 528 18.34 -36.41 15.06
N LEU A 529 17.61 -35.81 14.11
CA LEU A 529 16.90 -36.53 13.04
C LEU A 529 17.65 -36.58 11.70
N ALA A 530 18.63 -35.72 11.43
CA ALA A 530 19.33 -35.69 10.14
C ALA A 530 19.89 -37.06 9.68
N PRO A 531 20.50 -37.90 10.55
CA PRO A 531 20.92 -39.26 10.18
C PRO A 531 19.76 -40.20 9.82
N LEU A 532 18.58 -40.00 10.42
CA LEU A 532 17.36 -40.75 10.08
C LEU A 532 16.80 -40.30 8.73
N LEU A 533 16.86 -39.00 8.44
CA LEU A 533 16.43 -38.40 7.16
C LEU A 533 17.37 -38.74 6.00
N ALA A 534 18.66 -38.98 6.29
CA ALA A 534 19.67 -39.46 5.35
C ALA A 534 19.52 -40.94 4.99
N SER A 535 18.85 -41.73 5.85
CA SER A 535 18.81 -43.19 5.76
C SER A 535 18.10 -43.72 4.50
N LYS A 536 18.26 -45.03 4.24
CA LYS A 536 17.62 -45.74 3.11
C LYS A 536 16.09 -45.79 3.21
N HIS A 537 15.55 -45.75 4.44
CA HIS A 537 14.12 -45.81 4.73
C HIS A 537 13.77 -44.65 5.69
N PRO A 538 13.88 -43.39 5.22
CA PRO A 538 13.78 -42.22 6.06
C PRO A 538 12.33 -42.00 6.50
N PRO A 539 12.08 -41.55 7.76
CA PRO A 539 10.73 -41.44 8.29
C PRO A 539 9.86 -40.52 7.43
N SER A 540 8.63 -40.96 7.21
CA SER A 540 7.58 -40.19 6.57
C SER A 540 6.76 -39.40 7.59
N LYS A 541 5.92 -38.51 7.08
CA LYS A 541 4.95 -37.76 7.88
C LYS A 541 3.93 -38.64 8.62
N ARG A 542 3.66 -39.86 8.11
CA ARG A 542 2.81 -40.84 8.81
C ARG A 542 3.54 -41.50 9.97
N ASP A 543 4.83 -41.76 9.83
CA ASP A 543 5.64 -42.38 10.88
C ASP A 543 5.86 -41.38 12.03
N MET A 544 6.08 -40.10 11.72
CA MET A 544 6.03 -39.00 12.70
C MET A 544 4.72 -39.04 13.50
N ALA A 545 3.56 -38.99 12.84
CA ALA A 545 2.26 -38.96 13.52
C ALA A 545 1.95 -40.24 14.29
N ALA A 546 2.33 -41.42 13.78
CA ALA A 546 2.16 -42.69 14.47
C ALA A 546 3.07 -42.82 15.71
N SER A 547 4.32 -42.33 15.63
CA SER A 547 5.26 -42.35 16.76
C SER A 547 4.87 -41.39 17.91
N ALA A 548 4.04 -40.38 17.61
CA ALA A 548 3.67 -39.34 18.55
C ALA A 548 2.73 -39.84 19.67
N SER A 549 1.65 -40.56 19.34
CA SER A 549 0.67 -41.01 20.35
C SER A 549 -0.37 -41.99 19.80
N ASP A 550 -0.74 -42.99 20.59
CA ASP A 550 -1.92 -43.86 20.37
C ASP A 550 -3.26 -43.08 20.36
N LEU A 551 -3.23 -41.81 20.80
CA LEU A 551 -4.35 -40.89 20.60
C LEU A 551 -4.63 -40.63 19.10
N ILE A 552 -3.71 -40.86 18.17
CA ILE A 552 -3.93 -40.63 16.73
C ILE A 552 -4.44 -41.94 16.09
N THR A 553 -5.70 -41.96 15.65
CA THR A 553 -6.33 -43.18 15.10
C THR A 553 -5.87 -43.49 13.66
N PRO A 554 -5.98 -44.75 13.20
CA PRO A 554 -5.76 -45.10 11.80
C PRO A 554 -6.59 -44.27 10.80
N GLN A 555 -7.81 -43.87 11.18
CA GLN A 555 -8.66 -42.96 10.40
C GLN A 555 -8.01 -41.58 10.18
N MET A 556 -7.33 -41.04 11.19
CA MET A 556 -6.61 -39.77 11.12
C MET A 556 -5.30 -39.92 10.32
N LEU A 557 -4.57 -41.04 10.47
CA LEU A 557 -3.36 -41.33 9.67
C LEU A 557 -3.66 -41.55 8.17
N GLN A 558 -4.87 -42.01 7.84
CA GLN A 558 -5.30 -42.29 6.47
C GLN A 558 -5.97 -41.10 5.76
N ARG A 559 -6.39 -40.04 6.48
CA ARG A 559 -7.01 -38.83 5.89
C ARG A 559 -6.09 -38.20 4.83
N GLY A 560 -6.67 -37.83 3.69
CA GLY A 560 -5.97 -37.08 2.64
C GLY A 560 -5.65 -35.66 3.10
N LYS A 561 -4.55 -35.09 2.61
CA LYS A 561 -4.15 -33.71 2.95
C LYS A 561 -5.12 -32.71 2.29
N THR A 562 -6.18 -32.33 3.01
CA THR A 562 -6.82 -31.04 2.79
C THR A 562 -5.75 -29.95 2.95
N GLY A 563 -5.76 -28.99 2.04
CA GLY A 563 -4.87 -27.84 2.14
C GLY A 563 -5.54 -26.78 3.00
N PHE A 564 -4.86 -26.30 4.04
CA PHE A 564 -5.28 -25.12 4.80
C PHE A 564 -5.20 -23.90 3.86
N GLN A 565 -6.28 -23.66 3.12
CA GLN A 565 -6.42 -22.58 2.16
C GLN A 565 -7.55 -21.69 2.67
N VAL A 566 -7.22 -20.50 3.19
CA VAL A 566 -8.22 -19.45 3.34
C VAL A 566 -8.87 -19.21 1.95
N PRO A 567 -10.19 -18.97 1.85
CA PRO A 567 -10.86 -18.62 0.59
C PRO A 567 -10.43 -17.26 0.00
N VAL A 568 -9.19 -16.78 0.19
CA VAL A 568 -8.65 -15.49 -0.30
C VAL A 568 -8.97 -15.28 -1.77
N ARG A 569 -8.89 -16.34 -2.56
CA ARG A 569 -9.25 -16.32 -3.98
C ARG A 569 -10.75 -16.13 -4.20
N GLU A 570 -11.62 -16.76 -3.42
CA GLU A 570 -13.07 -16.69 -3.60
C GLU A 570 -13.66 -15.39 -3.02
N TRP A 571 -13.18 -14.96 -1.86
CA TRP A 571 -13.44 -13.66 -1.24
C TRP A 571 -13.04 -12.51 -2.16
N LEU A 572 -11.82 -12.51 -2.72
CA LEU A 572 -11.39 -11.50 -3.71
C LEU A 572 -11.94 -11.74 -5.15
N LEU A 573 -12.82 -12.72 -5.36
CA LEU A 573 -13.47 -13.01 -6.66
C LEU A 573 -15.00 -12.91 -6.64
N THR A 574 -15.64 -12.51 -5.55
CA THR A 574 -17.09 -12.30 -5.54
C THR A 574 -17.46 -10.97 -4.88
N ASP A 575 -18.27 -10.20 -5.59
CA ASP A 575 -18.80 -8.90 -5.16
C ASP A 575 -19.88 -9.09 -4.07
N GLU A 576 -20.24 -8.03 -3.33
CA GLU A 576 -21.18 -8.08 -2.17
C GLU A 576 -22.55 -8.71 -2.49
N SER A 577 -22.93 -8.76 -3.77
CA SER A 577 -24.23 -9.28 -4.25
C SER A 577 -24.36 -10.81 -4.32
N GLY A 578 -23.38 -11.57 -3.80
CA GLY A 578 -23.45 -13.04 -3.66
C GLY A 578 -23.51 -13.85 -4.97
N ASN A 579 -23.44 -13.20 -6.12
CA ASN A 579 -23.66 -13.82 -7.42
C ASN A 579 -22.36 -14.43 -7.99
N ARG A 580 -22.39 -15.69 -8.44
CA ARG A 580 -21.22 -16.48 -8.88
C ARG A 580 -20.70 -16.07 -10.27
N ALA A 581 -20.25 -14.82 -10.42
CA ALA A 581 -19.74 -14.23 -11.66
C ALA A 581 -18.29 -13.74 -11.52
N ALA A 582 -17.33 -14.67 -11.50
CA ALA A 582 -15.92 -14.38 -11.21
C ALA A 582 -15.30 -13.28 -12.11
N PRO A 583 -14.70 -12.21 -11.54
CA PRO A 583 -14.15 -11.09 -12.31
C PRO A 583 -12.91 -11.48 -13.10
N ARG A 584 -12.87 -11.08 -14.38
CA ARG A 584 -11.81 -11.42 -15.35
C ARG A 584 -10.45 -10.74 -15.12
N GLN A 585 -10.20 -10.17 -13.94
CA GLN A 585 -8.89 -9.63 -13.57
C GLN A 585 -7.93 -10.70 -13.01
N TRP A 586 -8.43 -11.87 -12.61
CA TRP A 586 -7.63 -13.02 -12.18
C TRP A 586 -7.43 -14.05 -13.32
N THR A 587 -6.93 -13.60 -14.47
CA THR A 587 -6.54 -14.51 -15.57
C THR A 587 -5.19 -15.19 -15.35
N ASP A 588 -4.36 -14.69 -14.45
CA ASP A 588 -3.13 -15.34 -14.02
C ASP A 588 -3.42 -16.58 -13.17
N ARG A 589 -2.75 -17.71 -13.47
CA ARG A 589 -2.94 -18.97 -12.73
C ARG A 589 -2.27 -18.88 -11.34
N GLY A 590 -3.00 -19.28 -10.29
CA GLY A 590 -2.50 -19.37 -8.92
C GLY A 590 -2.22 -18.00 -8.27
N LEU A 591 -1.30 -17.97 -7.30
CA LEU A 591 -0.97 -16.77 -6.51
C LEU A 591 -0.33 -15.61 -7.31
N ARG A 592 -0.09 -15.78 -8.61
CA ARG A 592 0.48 -14.75 -9.50
C ARG A 592 -0.33 -13.45 -9.54
N GLY A 593 -1.66 -13.55 -9.48
CA GLY A 593 -2.55 -12.37 -9.41
C GLY A 593 -2.49 -11.71 -8.03
N TRP A 594 -2.52 -12.51 -6.96
CA TRP A 594 -2.38 -12.07 -5.57
C TRP A 594 -1.05 -11.34 -5.33
N ALA A 595 0.07 -11.86 -5.83
CA ALA A 595 1.37 -11.19 -5.72
C ALA A 595 1.40 -9.78 -6.34
N LYS A 596 0.77 -9.59 -7.49
CA LYS A 596 0.61 -8.26 -8.12
C LYS A 596 -0.30 -7.32 -7.33
N HIS A 597 -1.20 -7.85 -6.51
CA HIS A 597 -2.05 -7.09 -5.61
C HIS A 597 -1.28 -6.72 -4.33
N VAL A 598 -0.65 -7.69 -3.65
CA VAL A 598 0.24 -7.46 -2.49
C VAL A 598 1.29 -6.40 -2.81
N TYR A 599 2.06 -6.57 -3.89
CA TYR A 599 3.14 -5.65 -4.27
C TYR A 599 2.70 -4.19 -4.40
N ARG A 600 1.44 -3.90 -4.77
CA ARG A 600 0.91 -2.54 -4.92
C ARG A 600 0.55 -1.85 -3.60
N HIS A 601 0.43 -2.60 -2.51
CA HIS A 601 0.18 -2.05 -1.17
C HIS A 601 1.49 -1.64 -0.47
N PHE A 602 2.65 -1.94 -1.05
CA PHE A 602 3.95 -1.54 -0.52
C PHE A 602 4.48 -0.27 -1.20
N PRO A 603 5.18 0.61 -0.46
CA PRO A 603 5.89 1.73 -1.05
C PRO A 603 6.91 1.29 -2.12
N ASN A 604 7.23 2.19 -3.05
CA ASN A 604 8.13 1.96 -4.18
C ASN A 604 7.72 0.82 -5.15
N ALA A 605 6.43 0.53 -5.28
CA ALA A 605 5.91 -0.48 -6.22
C ALA A 605 6.09 -0.09 -7.71
N GLN A 606 7.13 -0.59 -8.38
CA GLN A 606 7.48 -0.28 -9.78
C GLN A 606 7.02 -1.34 -10.80
N LEU A 607 5.72 -1.69 -10.80
CA LEU A 607 5.15 -2.59 -11.81
C LEU A 607 5.12 -1.93 -13.21
N ARG A 608 5.68 -2.62 -14.23
CA ARG A 608 5.49 -2.27 -15.64
C ARG A 608 4.10 -2.62 -16.14
N GLU A 609 3.52 -1.73 -16.94
CA GLU A 609 2.35 -2.01 -17.76
C GLU A 609 2.77 -2.94 -18.92
N THR A 610 2.58 -4.26 -18.76
CA THR A 610 3.07 -5.29 -19.68
C THR A 610 2.58 -5.06 -21.12
N ASN A 611 3.50 -4.82 -22.06
CA ASN A 611 3.18 -4.68 -23.48
C ASN A 611 4.29 -5.28 -24.36
N GLN A 612 4.13 -6.54 -24.76
CA GLN A 612 5.17 -7.29 -25.47
C GLN A 612 5.34 -6.86 -26.93
N ARG A 613 6.51 -6.30 -27.31
CA ARG A 613 7.08 -6.42 -28.67
C ARG A 613 8.56 -6.00 -28.78
N SER A 614 9.42 -7.01 -28.98
CA SER A 614 10.84 -6.90 -29.34
C SER A 614 11.28 -8.29 -29.84
N GLN A 615 12.07 -8.51 -30.89
CA GLN A 615 12.73 -7.64 -31.88
C GLN A 615 12.85 -8.42 -33.21
N VAL A 616 12.87 -7.73 -34.35
CA VAL A 616 13.73 -8.09 -35.50
C VAL A 616 14.30 -6.78 -36.04
N ARG A 617 15.62 -6.73 -36.30
CA ARG A 617 16.30 -5.57 -36.91
C ARG A 617 16.30 -5.68 -38.43
N GLY A 618 16.30 -4.54 -39.11
CA GLY A 618 16.65 -4.40 -40.52
C GLY A 618 17.22 -3.02 -40.79
N HIS A 619 18.46 -2.93 -41.29
CA HIS A 619 19.10 -1.67 -41.68
C HIS A 619 18.83 -1.33 -43.15
N ARG A 620 18.64 -0.04 -43.42
CA ARG A 620 19.16 0.79 -44.55
C ARG A 620 18.39 2.12 -44.51
N SER A 621 18.98 3.26 -44.15
CA SER A 621 20.06 4.04 -44.79
C SER A 621 19.58 4.88 -45.98
N GLU A 622 19.43 6.19 -45.75
CA GLU A 622 19.48 7.29 -46.74
C GLU A 622 18.34 7.27 -47.80
N VAL A 623 17.88 8.36 -48.41
CA VAL A 623 18.50 9.65 -48.79
C VAL A 623 17.46 10.78 -48.64
N GLU A 624 17.90 11.96 -48.17
CA GLU A 624 17.22 13.25 -48.39
C GLU A 624 17.87 13.93 -49.63
N PRO A 625 17.15 14.74 -50.45
CA PRO A 625 16.87 16.12 -49.99
C PRO A 625 15.64 16.85 -50.61
N GLY A 626 15.23 17.92 -49.93
CA GLY A 626 15.03 19.25 -50.55
C GLY A 626 13.77 19.56 -51.38
N GLY A 627 13.21 20.77 -51.18
CA GLY A 627 12.14 21.33 -52.02
C GLY A 627 11.29 22.39 -51.32
N THR A 628 11.74 23.64 -51.29
CA THR A 628 11.11 24.74 -50.51
C THR A 628 10.33 25.74 -51.37
N ARG A 629 9.22 26.26 -50.80
CA ARG A 629 8.49 27.51 -51.19
C ARG A 629 7.79 27.51 -52.57
N SER A 630 6.81 28.37 -52.86
CA SER A 630 5.79 29.00 -51.99
C SER A 630 4.66 29.62 -52.83
N VAL A 631 3.41 29.46 -52.37
CA VAL A 631 2.24 30.37 -52.47
C VAL A 631 2.23 31.44 -53.59
N ALA A 632 1.28 31.32 -54.53
CA ALA A 632 0.30 32.39 -54.82
C ALA A 632 -0.90 31.92 -55.71
N SER A 633 -2.04 32.57 -55.46
CA SER A 633 -3.28 32.74 -56.25
C SER A 633 -3.20 32.69 -57.79
N GLN A 634 -4.28 32.44 -58.56
CA GLN A 634 -5.64 31.93 -58.32
C GLN A 634 -6.28 31.68 -59.70
N LYS A 635 -7.13 30.66 -59.87
CA LYS A 635 -8.25 30.75 -60.83
C LYS A 635 -9.39 29.80 -60.48
N ILE A 636 -10.61 30.32 -60.58
CA ILE A 636 -11.85 29.60 -60.26
C ILE A 636 -12.50 29.17 -61.57
N MET A 637 -12.83 27.89 -61.68
CA MET A 637 -13.96 27.42 -62.49
C MET A 637 -14.77 26.45 -61.64
N GLY A 638 -16.08 26.62 -61.64
CA GLY A 638 -16.97 25.94 -60.69
C GLY A 638 -17.34 24.53 -61.13
N HIS A 639 -17.57 23.68 -60.14
CA HIS A 639 -18.62 22.67 -60.25
C HIS A 639 -19.35 22.62 -58.91
N ASP A 640 -20.64 22.96 -58.93
CA ASP A 640 -21.52 22.61 -57.83
C ASP A 640 -21.63 21.09 -57.74
N ARG A 641 -20.90 20.55 -56.77
CA ARG A 641 -21.21 19.28 -56.13
C ARG A 641 -21.31 19.58 -54.66
N ALA A 642 -22.50 19.38 -54.08
CA ALA A 642 -22.71 19.51 -52.65
C ALA A 642 -21.70 18.63 -51.92
N CYS A 643 -20.65 19.24 -51.38
CA CYS A 643 -19.56 18.53 -50.73
C CYS A 643 -20.16 17.83 -49.50
N PRO A 644 -20.01 16.51 -49.33
CA PRO A 644 -20.56 15.82 -48.18
C PRO A 644 -20.07 16.50 -46.90
N SER A 645 -20.99 16.90 -46.03
CA SER A 645 -20.65 17.70 -44.86
C SER A 645 -19.62 16.96 -44.01
N LYS A 646 -18.46 17.61 -43.81
CA LYS A 646 -17.30 16.99 -43.15
C LYS A 646 -17.73 16.37 -41.84
N ARG A 647 -17.35 15.12 -41.61
CA ARG A 647 -17.69 14.37 -40.40
C ARG A 647 -16.54 14.40 -39.44
N ILE A 648 -16.77 14.98 -38.27
CA ILE A 648 -15.73 15.24 -37.28
C ILE A 648 -16.01 14.42 -36.04
N LEU A 649 -15.00 13.70 -35.57
CA LEU A 649 -15.05 12.96 -34.31
C LEU A 649 -14.29 13.76 -33.25
N VAL A 650 -14.95 14.13 -32.15
CA VAL A 650 -14.30 14.76 -31.00
C VAL A 650 -14.11 13.71 -29.91
N PHE A 651 -12.90 13.57 -29.39
CA PHE A 651 -12.55 12.56 -28.40
C PHE A 651 -12.17 13.23 -27.08
N ARG A 652 -13.05 13.10 -26.08
CA ARG A 652 -12.80 13.44 -24.67
C ARG A 652 -12.98 12.16 -23.84
N ILE A 653 -12.19 12.06 -22.77
CA ILE A 653 -12.31 11.00 -21.77
C ILE A 653 -12.37 11.68 -20.40
N GLY A 654 -13.24 11.17 -19.53
CA GLY A 654 -13.36 11.59 -18.14
C GLY A 654 -14.80 11.74 -17.68
N GLN A 655 -14.99 12.15 -16.43
CA GLN A 655 -16.32 12.28 -15.82
C GLN A 655 -16.90 13.70 -16.05
N LEU A 656 -17.90 14.08 -15.26
CA LEU A 656 -18.62 15.35 -15.35
C LEU A 656 -17.66 16.56 -15.33
N GLY A 657 -16.73 16.61 -14.38
CA GLY A 657 -15.74 17.68 -14.28
C GLY A 657 -14.81 17.78 -15.50
N ASP A 658 -14.26 16.65 -15.95
CA ASP A 658 -13.41 16.58 -17.15
C ASP A 658 -14.12 17.05 -18.42
N THR A 659 -15.42 16.78 -18.51
CA THR A 659 -16.28 17.21 -19.62
C THR A 659 -16.47 18.73 -19.58
N ILE A 660 -16.82 19.28 -18.41
CA ILE A 660 -17.06 20.71 -18.20
C ILE A 660 -15.79 21.54 -18.46
N VAL A 661 -14.64 21.13 -17.92
CA VAL A 661 -13.36 21.85 -18.10
C VAL A 661 -12.94 21.93 -19.57
N ALA A 662 -13.42 21.02 -20.42
CA ALA A 662 -13.14 21.03 -21.86
C ALA A 662 -14.10 21.88 -22.71
N LEU A 663 -15.16 22.48 -22.13
CA LEU A 663 -16.18 23.26 -22.87
C LEU A 663 -15.59 24.35 -23.78
N PRO A 664 -14.63 25.20 -23.36
CA PRO A 664 -13.96 26.16 -24.25
C PRO A 664 -13.40 25.53 -25.54
N ALA A 665 -12.74 24.37 -25.42
CA ALA A 665 -12.15 23.66 -26.55
C ALA A 665 -13.20 22.94 -27.42
N MET A 666 -14.32 22.49 -26.83
CA MET A 666 -15.46 21.93 -27.57
C MET A 666 -16.20 23.01 -28.37
N TRP A 667 -16.44 24.18 -27.77
CA TRP A 667 -17.04 25.33 -28.44
C TRP A 667 -16.15 25.87 -29.55
N LEU A 668 -14.83 25.94 -29.35
CA LEU A 668 -13.89 26.30 -30.42
C LEU A 668 -13.96 25.32 -31.60
N ALA A 669 -14.10 24.01 -31.34
CA ALA A 669 -14.27 23.02 -32.40
C ALA A 669 -15.57 23.26 -33.19
N ARG A 670 -16.70 23.57 -32.54
CA ARG A 670 -17.94 23.94 -33.24
C ARG A 670 -17.80 25.26 -34.01
N LYS A 671 -17.18 26.29 -33.41
CA LYS A 671 -16.90 27.61 -34.02
C LYS A 671 -16.07 27.49 -35.31
N HIS A 672 -15.06 26.62 -35.32
CA HIS A 672 -14.18 26.41 -36.47
C HIS A 672 -14.80 25.49 -37.55
N PHE A 673 -15.81 24.69 -37.20
CA PHE A 673 -16.46 23.74 -38.11
C PHE A 673 -18.00 23.86 -38.09
N PRO A 674 -18.57 25.05 -38.41
CA PRO A 674 -20.01 25.31 -38.22
C PRO A 674 -20.90 24.41 -39.08
N ASN A 675 -20.52 24.18 -40.34
CA ASN A 675 -21.27 23.37 -41.31
C ASN A 675 -20.86 21.88 -41.33
N ALA A 676 -20.12 21.43 -40.31
CA ALA A 676 -19.69 20.03 -40.16
C ALA A 676 -20.66 19.26 -39.25
N ARG A 677 -20.75 17.94 -39.46
CA ARG A 677 -21.45 17.05 -38.54
C ARG A 677 -20.45 16.51 -37.52
N ILE A 678 -20.59 16.96 -36.28
CA ILE A 678 -19.63 16.71 -35.18
C ILE A 678 -20.23 15.71 -34.20
N THR A 679 -19.58 14.55 -34.07
CA THR A 679 -19.93 13.49 -33.12
C THR A 679 -18.99 13.52 -31.92
N LEU A 680 -19.53 13.53 -30.70
CA LEU A 680 -18.74 13.31 -29.49
C LEU A 680 -18.54 11.81 -29.25
N LEU A 681 -17.28 11.37 -29.24
CA LEU A 681 -16.86 10.07 -28.72
C LEU A 681 -16.50 10.25 -27.24
N CYS A 682 -17.37 9.74 -26.37
CA CYS A 682 -17.21 9.76 -24.91
C CYS A 682 -17.27 8.35 -24.32
N ASP A 683 -16.92 8.24 -23.05
CA ASP A 683 -16.64 6.99 -22.39
C ASP A 683 -17.70 6.64 -21.31
N ARG A 684 -18.08 5.35 -21.21
CA ARG A 684 -19.25 4.87 -20.45
C ARG A 684 -18.91 3.73 -19.50
N HIS A 685 -18.94 3.95 -18.19
CA HIS A 685 -18.62 2.90 -17.20
C HIS A 685 -19.82 1.96 -16.93
N PRO A 686 -19.71 0.64 -17.19
CA PRO A 686 -20.78 -0.31 -16.85
C PRO A 686 -20.87 -0.58 -15.35
N GLY A 687 -22.11 -0.69 -14.83
CA GLY A 687 -22.36 -1.01 -13.42
C GLY A 687 -21.94 0.09 -12.44
N LYS A 688 -21.99 1.35 -12.86
CA LYS A 688 -21.99 2.53 -11.97
C LYS A 688 -23.13 3.45 -12.40
N THR A 689 -23.84 4.02 -11.42
CA THR A 689 -24.86 5.08 -11.61
C THR A 689 -24.18 6.41 -11.92
N HIS A 690 -23.54 6.53 -13.07
CA HIS A 690 -22.73 7.70 -13.42
C HIS A 690 -23.07 8.29 -14.80
N VAL A 691 -23.24 9.60 -14.78
CA VAL A 691 -23.28 10.58 -15.87
C VAL A 691 -22.45 10.20 -17.10
N LEU A 692 -23.06 10.28 -18.29
CA LEU A 692 -22.33 10.41 -19.55
C LEU A 692 -22.23 11.88 -19.97
N ALA A 693 -21.18 12.24 -20.71
CA ALA A 693 -21.06 13.55 -21.35
C ALA A 693 -22.25 13.85 -22.30
N SER A 694 -22.88 12.82 -22.88
CA SER A 694 -24.09 12.92 -23.70
C SER A 694 -25.34 13.37 -22.95
N ASP A 695 -25.33 13.31 -21.62
CA ASP A 695 -26.50 13.55 -20.79
C ASP A 695 -26.50 14.99 -20.26
N LEU A 696 -25.32 15.62 -20.25
CA LEU A 696 -25.12 17.05 -20.03
C LEU A 696 -25.24 17.87 -21.32
N LEU A 697 -24.63 17.42 -22.43
CA LEU A 697 -24.39 18.25 -23.61
C LEU A 697 -25.43 18.07 -24.74
N ARG A 698 -26.33 17.09 -24.65
CA ARG A 698 -27.45 16.97 -25.60
C ARG A 698 -28.35 18.21 -25.49
N GLY A 699 -28.76 18.75 -26.64
CA GLY A 699 -29.47 20.04 -26.72
C GLY A 699 -28.55 21.27 -26.79
N ALA A 700 -27.32 21.21 -26.30
CA ALA A 700 -26.42 22.37 -26.18
C ALA A 700 -25.90 22.98 -27.51
N GLY A 701 -26.28 22.44 -28.67
CA GLY A 701 -25.78 22.89 -29.99
C GLY A 701 -24.30 22.56 -30.30
N ILE A 702 -23.55 22.00 -29.34
CA ILE A 702 -22.12 21.68 -29.51
C ILE A 702 -21.91 20.47 -30.43
N PHE A 703 -22.71 19.41 -30.29
CA PHE A 703 -22.58 18.14 -31.03
C PHE A 703 -23.90 17.69 -31.66
N ASP A 704 -23.80 17.09 -32.85
CA ASP A 704 -24.95 16.58 -33.62
C ASP A 704 -25.27 15.11 -33.30
N ASP A 705 -24.25 14.33 -32.90
CA ASP A 705 -24.38 12.92 -32.52
C ASP A 705 -23.50 12.59 -31.30
N TYR A 706 -23.82 11.47 -30.64
CA TYR A 706 -23.05 10.93 -29.52
C TYR A 706 -22.72 9.45 -29.77
N LEU A 707 -21.46 9.08 -29.54
CA LEU A 707 -20.98 7.70 -29.62
C LEU A 707 -20.34 7.33 -28.28
N SER A 708 -21.04 6.55 -27.46
CA SER A 708 -20.47 6.04 -26.19
C SER A 708 -19.74 4.72 -26.41
N TYR A 709 -18.54 4.54 -25.82
CA TYR A 709 -17.91 3.22 -25.72
C TYR A 709 -17.80 2.74 -24.27
N PRO A 710 -17.95 1.43 -23.99
CA PRO A 710 -17.87 0.92 -22.63
C PRO A 710 -16.44 0.99 -22.09
N VAL A 711 -16.24 1.69 -20.97
CA VAL A 711 -14.97 1.69 -20.23
C VAL A 711 -14.89 0.43 -19.40
N ALA A 712 -14.10 -0.51 -19.91
CA ALA A 712 -13.50 -1.58 -19.14
C ALA A 712 -12.87 -1.01 -17.84
N ARG A 713 -13.23 -1.55 -16.66
CA ARG A 713 -12.70 -1.08 -15.37
C ARG A 713 -11.16 -1.29 -15.33
N PRO A 714 -10.36 -0.48 -14.61
CA PRO A 714 -8.90 -0.60 -14.65
C PRO A 714 -8.40 -2.03 -14.38
N GLY A 715 -7.83 -2.68 -15.39
CA GLY A 715 -7.43 -4.10 -15.36
C GLY A 715 -8.30 -5.05 -16.21
N GLU A 716 -9.49 -4.64 -16.65
CA GLU A 716 -10.20 -5.30 -17.76
C GLU A 716 -9.59 -4.88 -19.11
N LEU A 717 -9.29 -5.85 -19.96
CA LEU A 717 -9.05 -5.56 -21.38
C LEU A 717 -10.40 -5.25 -22.06
N MET A 718 -10.47 -4.14 -22.80
CA MET A 718 -11.52 -3.94 -23.81
C MET A 718 -11.60 -5.21 -24.68
N ARG A 719 -12.74 -5.93 -24.61
CA ARG A 719 -12.92 -7.20 -25.34
C ARG A 719 -12.55 -6.97 -26.82
N PRO A 720 -11.81 -7.87 -27.50
CA PRO A 720 -11.50 -7.70 -28.91
C PRO A 720 -12.73 -7.44 -29.78
N ALA A 721 -13.87 -8.07 -29.46
CA ALA A 721 -15.16 -7.81 -30.08
C ALA A 721 -15.73 -6.40 -29.80
N HIS A 722 -15.53 -5.83 -28.61
CA HIS A 722 -15.96 -4.46 -28.28
C HIS A 722 -15.06 -3.42 -28.96
N MET A 723 -13.74 -3.64 -28.99
CA MET A 723 -12.82 -2.76 -29.69
C MET A 723 -13.00 -2.82 -31.22
N ALA A 724 -13.25 -4.02 -31.78
CA ALA A 724 -13.66 -4.18 -33.17
C ALA A 724 -15.04 -3.56 -33.45
N GLY A 725 -15.99 -3.67 -32.52
CA GLY A 725 -17.30 -3.03 -32.60
C GLY A 725 -17.20 -1.50 -32.61
N LEU A 726 -16.35 -0.91 -31.78
CA LEU A 726 -16.05 0.53 -31.79
C LEU A 726 -15.33 0.95 -33.07
N LEU A 727 -14.31 0.20 -33.51
CA LEU A 727 -13.62 0.43 -34.78
C LEU A 727 -14.62 0.41 -35.96
N ALA A 728 -15.55 -0.55 -35.97
CA ALA A 728 -16.62 -0.67 -36.97
C ALA A 728 -17.71 0.41 -36.84
N ALA A 729 -17.98 0.93 -35.63
CA ALA A 729 -18.86 2.08 -35.45
C ALA A 729 -18.23 3.36 -36.02
N ILE A 730 -16.97 3.66 -35.67
CA ILE A 730 -16.22 4.81 -36.19
C ILE A 730 -16.05 4.71 -37.72
N ARG A 731 -15.72 3.52 -38.24
CA ARG A 731 -15.56 3.27 -39.68
C ARG A 731 -16.88 3.37 -40.47
N ARG A 732 -18.02 2.98 -39.87
CA ARG A 732 -19.36 3.25 -40.43
C ARG A 732 -19.72 4.74 -40.38
N GLY A 733 -19.26 5.46 -39.36
CA GLY A 733 -19.42 6.90 -39.23
C GLY A 733 -18.76 7.70 -40.36
N ARG A 734 -17.68 7.17 -40.97
CA ARG A 734 -16.90 7.82 -42.06
C ARG A 734 -16.41 9.22 -41.66
N PHE A 735 -15.67 9.31 -40.55
CA PHE A 735 -15.10 10.55 -40.05
C PHE A 735 -13.83 10.96 -40.80
N ASP A 736 -13.77 12.20 -41.26
CA ASP A 736 -12.63 12.79 -41.98
C ASP A 736 -11.51 13.23 -41.02
N THR A 737 -11.91 13.74 -39.85
CA THR A 737 -11.04 14.47 -38.90
C THR A 737 -11.33 14.06 -37.46
N LEU A 738 -10.27 13.89 -36.68
CA LEU A 738 -10.32 13.73 -35.21
C LEU A 738 -9.88 15.02 -34.52
N VAL A 739 -10.66 15.49 -33.55
CA VAL A 739 -10.24 16.51 -32.56
C VAL A 739 -9.97 15.80 -31.23
N TYR A 740 -8.72 15.83 -30.79
CA TYR A 740 -8.20 15.04 -29.67
C TYR A 740 -8.12 15.89 -28.39
N LEU A 741 -9.20 15.87 -27.61
CA LEU A 741 -9.34 16.60 -26.35
C LEU A 741 -9.02 15.72 -25.13
N ALA A 742 -8.14 14.72 -25.25
CA ALA A 742 -7.73 13.93 -24.09
C ALA A 742 -6.96 14.78 -23.05
N PRO A 743 -6.98 14.42 -21.74
CA PRO A 743 -6.28 15.16 -20.68
C PRO A 743 -4.78 15.40 -20.96
N ASN A 744 -4.22 16.53 -20.50
CA ASN A 744 -2.81 16.83 -20.75
C ASN A 744 -1.82 15.89 -20.02
N ASN A 745 -2.24 15.15 -18.98
CA ASN A 745 -1.42 14.15 -18.29
C ASN A 745 -1.15 12.86 -19.12
N ARG A 746 -1.56 12.82 -20.40
CA ARG A 746 -1.35 11.71 -21.33
C ARG A 746 0.13 11.50 -21.70
N LYS A 747 0.61 10.26 -21.55
CA LYS A 747 1.97 9.86 -21.96
C LYS A 747 2.10 9.78 -23.50
N PRO A 748 3.29 10.03 -24.08
CA PRO A 748 3.51 9.98 -25.54
C PRO A 748 3.05 8.67 -26.21
N GLU A 749 3.25 7.53 -25.54
CA GLU A 749 2.91 6.21 -26.05
C GLU A 749 1.38 6.02 -26.12
N GLN A 750 0.63 6.63 -25.21
CA GLN A 750 -0.83 6.60 -25.18
C GLN A 750 -1.40 7.46 -26.32
N ILE A 751 -0.78 8.61 -26.61
CA ILE A 751 -1.16 9.49 -27.72
C ILE A 751 -0.90 8.79 -29.06
N GLU A 752 0.25 8.13 -29.22
CA GLU A 752 0.60 7.38 -30.43
C GLU A 752 -0.25 6.09 -30.59
N ARG A 753 -0.58 5.40 -29.49
CA ARG A 753 -1.55 4.28 -29.50
C ARG A 753 -2.91 4.73 -30.04
N ASP A 754 -3.43 5.85 -29.52
CA ASP A 754 -4.74 6.37 -29.92
C ASP A 754 -4.69 6.88 -31.38
N ARG A 755 -3.60 7.54 -31.79
CA ARG A 755 -3.36 7.95 -33.19
C ARG A 755 -3.43 6.75 -34.15
N ARG A 756 -2.80 5.63 -33.79
CA ARG A 756 -2.86 4.37 -34.56
C ARG A 756 -4.28 3.80 -34.60
N PHE A 757 -5.00 3.80 -33.48
CA PHE A 757 -6.38 3.31 -33.42
C PHE A 757 -7.32 4.08 -34.36
N PHE A 758 -7.35 5.42 -34.26
CA PHE A 758 -8.20 6.25 -35.12
C PHE A 758 -7.79 6.21 -36.60
N ARG A 759 -6.49 6.06 -36.90
CA ARG A 759 -6.00 5.83 -38.26
C ARG A 759 -6.46 4.48 -38.84
N MET A 760 -6.48 3.41 -38.03
CA MET A 760 -7.06 2.12 -38.44
C MET A 760 -8.59 2.19 -38.64
N ALA A 761 -9.28 3.02 -37.85
CA ALA A 761 -10.71 3.28 -38.03
C ALA A 761 -11.04 4.01 -39.35
N GLY A 762 -10.05 4.68 -39.95
CA GLY A 762 -10.12 5.32 -41.27
C GLY A 762 -9.86 6.82 -41.28
N ILE A 763 -9.72 7.44 -40.10
CA ILE A 763 -9.54 8.89 -39.96
C ILE A 763 -8.12 9.28 -40.40
N ARG A 764 -8.01 10.35 -41.20
CA ARG A 764 -6.72 10.80 -41.78
C ARG A 764 -6.19 12.09 -41.15
N ASN A 765 -7.08 13.01 -40.80
CA ASN A 765 -6.71 14.31 -40.24
C ASN A 765 -6.80 14.29 -38.71
N PHE A 766 -5.81 14.88 -38.04
CA PHE A 766 -5.69 14.86 -36.58
C PHE A 766 -5.39 16.25 -36.03
N ILE A 767 -6.20 16.70 -35.07
CA ILE A 767 -6.14 18.02 -34.43
C ILE A 767 -6.02 17.79 -32.92
N GLY A 768 -5.16 18.53 -32.23
CA GLY A 768 -4.94 18.44 -30.77
C GLY A 768 -4.06 17.27 -30.31
N MET A 769 -3.46 16.50 -31.23
CA MET A 769 -2.56 15.36 -30.93
C MET A 769 -1.08 15.74 -30.75
N HIS A 770 -0.79 17.04 -30.65
CA HIS A 770 0.56 17.63 -30.56
C HIS A 770 0.52 18.80 -29.57
N GLY A 771 1.69 19.28 -29.13
CA GLY A 771 1.77 20.40 -28.17
C GLY A 771 1.47 20.02 -26.71
N PHE A 772 1.55 18.73 -26.34
CA PHE A 772 1.48 18.30 -24.95
C PHE A 772 2.66 18.87 -24.16
N GLN A 773 2.35 19.66 -23.12
CA GLN A 773 3.37 20.23 -22.23
C GLN A 773 3.61 19.27 -21.08
N GLN A 774 4.87 18.90 -20.83
CA GLN A 774 5.25 18.08 -19.69
C GLN A 774 5.02 18.88 -18.41
N LEU A 775 4.05 18.44 -17.60
CA LEU A 775 3.81 19.01 -16.28
C LEU A 775 5.02 18.67 -15.38
N GLU A 776 5.53 19.66 -14.65
CA GLU A 776 6.69 19.44 -13.79
C GLU A 776 6.34 18.50 -12.62
N VAL A 777 7.22 17.54 -12.36
CA VAL A 777 7.04 16.62 -11.22
C VAL A 777 7.36 17.38 -9.93
N LYS A 778 6.45 17.27 -8.97
CA LYS A 778 6.50 17.91 -7.66
C LYS A 778 7.64 17.36 -6.81
N GLU A 779 8.74 18.12 -6.71
CA GLU A 779 9.91 17.76 -5.91
C GLU A 779 9.61 17.87 -4.40
N PRO A 780 10.05 16.91 -3.56
CA PRO A 780 9.88 16.98 -2.11
C PRO A 780 10.46 18.26 -1.50
N GLY A 781 9.72 18.85 -0.56
CA GLY A 781 10.13 20.10 0.12
C GLY A 781 10.02 21.38 -0.71
N ARG A 782 9.74 21.29 -2.02
CA ARG A 782 9.58 22.47 -2.89
C ARG A 782 8.11 22.83 -3.15
N PRO A 783 7.79 24.10 -3.44
CA PRO A 783 6.45 24.52 -3.83
C PRO A 783 6.13 24.00 -5.23
N MET A 784 4.86 23.70 -5.49
CA MET A 784 4.42 23.37 -6.84
C MET A 784 4.34 24.68 -7.67
N LYS A 785 4.94 24.71 -8.86
CA LYS A 785 4.80 25.88 -9.76
C LYS A 785 3.36 26.04 -10.22
N LEU A 786 2.94 27.28 -10.46
CA LEU A 786 1.63 27.58 -11.04
C LEU A 786 1.52 26.94 -12.43
N MET A 787 0.58 26.00 -12.59
CA MET A 787 0.32 25.32 -13.87
C MET A 787 -0.81 26.00 -14.65
N PRO A 788 -0.72 26.09 -15.99
CA PRO A 788 -1.83 26.52 -16.84
C PRO A 788 -3.10 25.68 -16.63
N ARG A 789 -4.28 26.24 -16.93
CA ARG A 789 -5.55 25.49 -16.79
C ARG A 789 -5.63 24.40 -17.86
N GLU A 790 -6.26 23.24 -17.59
CA GLU A 790 -6.50 22.23 -18.63
C GLU A 790 -7.31 22.79 -19.82
N SER A 791 -8.26 23.70 -19.59
CA SER A 791 -8.95 24.41 -20.69
C SER A 791 -7.98 25.18 -21.59
N GLU A 792 -7.03 25.89 -20.98
CA GLU A 792 -5.97 26.65 -21.66
C GLU A 792 -4.96 25.72 -22.36
N LEU A 793 -4.57 24.61 -21.74
CA LEU A 793 -3.71 23.57 -22.34
C LEU A 793 -4.41 22.94 -23.56
N LEU A 794 -5.69 22.60 -23.47
CA LEU A 794 -6.49 22.11 -24.59
C LEU A 794 -6.53 23.13 -25.73
N LEU A 795 -6.83 24.41 -25.44
CA LEU A 795 -6.84 25.48 -26.44
C LEU A 795 -5.46 25.69 -27.08
N ARG A 796 -4.38 25.68 -26.29
CA ARG A 796 -2.98 25.71 -26.80
C ARG A 796 -2.69 24.54 -27.75
N ARG A 797 -3.15 23.32 -27.47
CA ARG A 797 -3.00 22.16 -28.39
C ARG A 797 -3.83 22.30 -29.67
N LEU A 798 -5.00 22.93 -29.60
CA LEU A 798 -5.82 23.25 -30.78
C LEU A 798 -5.16 24.35 -31.63
N ALA A 799 -4.61 25.39 -31.00
CA ALA A 799 -3.84 26.45 -31.66
C ALA A 799 -2.59 25.90 -32.36
N ALA A 800 -1.81 25.06 -31.68
CA ALA A 800 -0.67 24.33 -32.26
C ALA A 800 -1.06 23.35 -33.39
N SER A 801 -2.37 23.11 -33.59
CA SER A 801 -2.94 22.31 -34.68
C SER A 801 -3.65 23.15 -35.75
N GLY A 802 -3.51 24.48 -35.73
CA GLY A 802 -4.03 25.40 -36.74
C GLY A 802 -5.42 26.01 -36.46
N LEU A 803 -6.03 25.78 -35.30
CA LEU A 803 -7.30 26.43 -34.93
C LEU A 803 -7.01 27.82 -34.34
N ARG A 804 -7.57 28.87 -34.96
CA ARG A 804 -7.48 30.24 -34.45
C ARG A 804 -8.34 30.40 -33.19
N VAL A 805 -7.68 30.61 -32.04
CA VAL A 805 -8.29 30.92 -30.73
C VAL A 805 -8.40 32.43 -30.58
N GLU A 806 -9.55 32.93 -30.11
CA GLU A 806 -9.73 34.31 -29.66
C GLU A 806 -9.82 34.37 -28.11
N PRO A 807 -9.49 35.50 -27.45
CA PRO A 807 -9.55 35.62 -25.99
C PRO A 807 -10.95 35.33 -25.39
N GLU A 808 -12.01 35.56 -26.15
CA GLU A 808 -13.38 35.22 -25.76
C GLU A 808 -13.58 33.71 -25.59
N ASP A 809 -12.94 32.89 -26.45
CA ASP A 809 -13.08 31.43 -26.45
C ASP A 809 -12.57 30.81 -25.14
N GLU A 810 -11.52 31.38 -24.53
CA GLU A 810 -10.97 30.92 -23.24
C GLU A 810 -11.97 30.97 -22.08
N SER A 811 -13.01 31.82 -22.20
CA SER A 811 -14.01 32.05 -21.17
C SER A 811 -15.31 31.27 -21.36
N ARG A 812 -15.47 30.57 -22.50
CA ARG A 812 -16.76 30.02 -22.93
C ARG A 812 -17.12 28.69 -22.25
N MET A 813 -17.60 28.79 -21.01
CA MET A 813 -18.07 27.68 -20.17
C MET A 813 -19.55 27.30 -20.36
N ASP A 814 -20.22 27.88 -21.36
CA ASP A 814 -21.66 27.70 -21.59
C ASP A 814 -22.07 26.23 -21.85
N LEU A 815 -23.12 25.77 -21.17
CA LEU A 815 -23.73 24.45 -21.28
C LEU A 815 -24.88 24.39 -22.30
N GLY A 816 -25.21 25.51 -22.94
CA GLY A 816 -26.32 25.64 -23.89
C GLY A 816 -27.65 25.26 -23.26
N LEU A 817 -27.94 25.78 -22.06
CA LEU A 817 -29.22 25.57 -21.36
C LEU A 817 -30.34 26.36 -22.05
N GLY A 818 -31.50 25.74 -22.23
CA GLY A 818 -32.64 26.28 -22.95
C GLY A 818 -33.97 26.18 -22.18
N PRO A 819 -35.08 26.61 -22.79
CA PRO A 819 -36.38 26.70 -22.12
C PRO A 819 -36.91 25.36 -21.58
N GLU A 820 -36.53 24.24 -22.19
CA GLU A 820 -36.90 22.89 -21.73
C GLU A 820 -36.25 22.56 -20.36
N ASP A 821 -35.00 22.96 -20.15
CA ASP A 821 -34.27 22.73 -18.89
C ASP A 821 -34.90 23.59 -17.76
N ASP A 822 -35.23 24.84 -18.04
CA ASP A 822 -35.92 25.74 -17.11
C ASP A 822 -37.37 25.30 -16.82
N ALA A 823 -38.06 24.71 -17.80
CA ALA A 823 -39.40 24.12 -17.62
C ALA A 823 -39.34 22.84 -16.78
N ALA A 824 -38.30 22.01 -16.92
CA ALA A 824 -38.09 20.82 -16.09
C ALA A 824 -37.92 21.20 -14.61
N VAL A 825 -37.10 22.22 -14.30
CA VAL A 825 -36.94 22.74 -12.94
C VAL A 825 -38.26 23.28 -12.39
N SER A 826 -39.00 24.09 -13.17
CA SER A 826 -40.27 24.67 -12.72
C SER A 826 -41.39 23.62 -12.53
N SER A 827 -41.37 22.54 -13.33
CA SER A 827 -42.25 21.36 -13.15
C SER A 827 -41.87 20.52 -11.92
N TRP A 828 -40.60 20.55 -11.51
CA TRP A 828 -40.15 19.94 -10.26
C TRP A 828 -40.53 20.80 -9.05
N THR A 829 -40.23 22.11 -9.04
CA THR A 829 -40.58 23.00 -7.90
C THR A 829 -42.07 23.12 -7.68
N ALA A 830 -42.90 23.08 -8.73
CA ALA A 830 -44.37 23.08 -8.60
C ALA A 830 -44.95 21.87 -7.83
N ARG A 831 -44.14 20.86 -7.52
CA ARG A 831 -44.48 19.69 -6.69
C ARG A 831 -43.81 19.69 -5.31
N GLN A 832 -43.12 20.77 -4.95
CA GLN A 832 -42.40 20.97 -3.69
C GLN A 832 -43.11 22.03 -2.82
N PRO A 833 -42.75 22.18 -1.52
CA PRO A 833 -43.20 23.31 -0.72
C PRO A 833 -42.81 24.66 -1.34
N SER A 834 -43.60 25.72 -1.17
CA SER A 834 -43.19 27.05 -1.68
C SER A 834 -41.95 27.57 -0.92
N ASP A 835 -40.94 27.99 -1.67
CA ASP A 835 -39.76 28.69 -1.14
C ASP A 835 -40.07 30.13 -0.69
N GLY A 836 -41.11 30.75 -1.27
CA GLY A 836 -41.56 32.10 -0.95
C GLY A 836 -40.56 33.17 -1.40
N ASP A 837 -40.12 33.09 -2.65
CA ASP A 837 -39.19 34.04 -3.31
C ASP A 837 -37.81 34.16 -2.63
N ARG A 838 -37.44 33.17 -1.80
CA ARG A 838 -36.17 33.14 -1.08
C ARG A 838 -34.99 32.80 -1.98
N VAL A 839 -33.84 33.40 -1.66
CA VAL A 839 -32.58 33.15 -2.37
C VAL A 839 -32.13 31.71 -2.16
N TRP A 840 -32.01 30.94 -3.24
CA TRP A 840 -31.52 29.56 -3.17
C TRP A 840 -30.00 29.52 -2.88
N VAL A 841 -29.58 28.56 -2.04
CA VAL A 841 -28.17 28.22 -1.81
C VAL A 841 -27.97 26.73 -2.03
N ALA A 842 -27.09 26.39 -2.96
CA ALA A 842 -26.80 25.01 -3.32
C ALA A 842 -25.84 24.35 -2.31
N VAL A 843 -26.15 23.13 -1.86
CA VAL A 843 -25.36 22.37 -0.91
C VAL A 843 -24.96 21.03 -1.53
N GLY A 844 -23.66 20.76 -1.64
CA GLY A 844 -23.08 19.52 -2.16
C GLY A 844 -22.31 18.74 -1.09
N PRO A 845 -22.99 18.00 -0.19
CA PRO A 845 -22.35 17.27 0.91
C PRO A 845 -21.69 15.95 0.47
N GLY A 846 -22.08 15.44 -0.70
CA GLY A 846 -21.61 14.18 -1.26
C GLY A 846 -20.11 14.14 -1.56
N SER A 847 -19.55 12.94 -1.60
CA SER A 847 -18.23 12.71 -2.22
C SER A 847 -17.99 11.22 -2.46
N LYS A 848 -17.43 10.90 -3.62
CA LYS A 848 -16.95 9.57 -3.99
C LYS A 848 -15.69 9.12 -3.25
N MET A 849 -15.01 10.03 -2.54
CA MET A 849 -13.87 9.72 -1.67
C MET A 849 -14.27 10.00 -0.21
N PRO A 850 -14.34 8.99 0.69
CA PRO A 850 -14.70 9.22 2.09
C PRO A 850 -13.80 10.25 2.77
N ALA A 851 -12.48 10.20 2.53
CA ALA A 851 -11.48 11.16 3.01
C ALA A 851 -11.68 12.63 2.51
N LYS A 852 -12.61 12.88 1.58
CA LYS A 852 -12.99 14.24 1.11
C LYS A 852 -14.33 14.73 1.68
N ARG A 853 -15.03 13.96 2.53
CA ARG A 853 -16.33 14.36 3.11
C ARG A 853 -16.15 15.28 4.32
N TRP A 854 -16.67 16.50 4.24
CA TRP A 854 -16.79 17.38 5.42
C TRP A 854 -17.95 16.88 6.32
N PRO A 855 -17.87 17.01 7.66
CA PRO A 855 -18.89 16.41 8.54
C PRO A 855 -20.30 16.99 8.28
N LEU A 856 -21.30 16.12 8.10
CA LEU A 856 -22.69 16.53 7.78
C LEU A 856 -23.29 17.51 8.79
N ARG A 857 -22.94 17.38 10.07
CA ARG A 857 -23.32 18.32 11.13
C ARG A 857 -22.81 19.75 10.90
N ARG A 858 -21.73 19.97 10.15
CA ARG A 858 -21.25 21.32 9.80
C ARG A 858 -21.98 21.93 8.62
N PHE A 859 -22.40 21.12 7.65
CA PHE A 859 -23.38 21.55 6.65
C PHE A 859 -24.71 21.92 7.32
N GLN A 860 -25.17 21.14 8.29
CA GLN A 860 -26.32 21.50 9.13
C GLN A 860 -26.10 22.87 9.80
N GLU A 861 -25.04 23.02 10.59
CA GLU A 861 -24.80 24.23 11.40
C GLU A 861 -24.59 25.50 10.56
N VAL A 862 -23.76 25.47 9.50
CA VAL A 862 -23.53 26.65 8.63
C VAL A 862 -24.81 27.05 7.89
N ILE A 863 -25.59 26.09 7.38
CA ILE A 863 -26.82 26.42 6.66
C ILE A 863 -27.91 26.92 7.63
N VAL A 864 -27.95 26.46 8.89
CA VAL A 864 -28.82 27.07 9.93
C VAL A 864 -28.44 28.53 10.19
N ASP A 865 -27.15 28.86 10.28
CA ASP A 865 -26.71 30.26 10.44
C ASP A 865 -27.12 31.12 9.23
N LEU A 866 -26.88 30.65 8.00
CA LEU A 866 -27.26 31.37 6.79
C LEU A 866 -28.78 31.50 6.63
N ILE A 867 -29.55 30.49 7.08
CA ILE A 867 -31.02 30.56 7.17
C ILE A 867 -31.45 31.70 8.12
N ASN A 868 -30.80 31.84 9.28
CA ASN A 868 -31.15 32.86 10.26
C ASN A 868 -30.70 34.28 9.85
N GLU A 869 -29.58 34.41 9.13
CA GLU A 869 -28.96 35.70 8.79
C GLU A 869 -29.40 36.25 7.41
N PHE A 870 -29.68 35.37 6.44
CA PHE A 870 -30.01 35.73 5.06
C PHE A 870 -31.42 35.30 4.60
N ASP A 871 -32.16 34.52 5.40
CA ASP A 871 -33.45 33.88 5.06
C ASP A 871 -33.42 33.06 3.76
N ILE A 872 -32.32 32.31 3.55
CA ILE A 872 -32.11 31.48 2.35
C ILE A 872 -33.07 30.27 2.26
N TRP A 873 -33.12 29.69 1.07
CA TRP A 873 -33.67 28.37 0.80
C TRP A 873 -32.55 27.40 0.42
N PRO A 874 -32.19 26.39 1.25
CA PRO A 874 -31.14 25.46 0.89
C PRO A 874 -31.63 24.42 -0.12
N VAL A 875 -30.80 24.11 -1.12
CA VAL A 875 -31.09 23.10 -2.14
C VAL A 875 -29.94 22.09 -2.19
N VAL A 876 -30.22 20.82 -1.88
CA VAL A 876 -29.19 19.76 -1.87
C VAL A 876 -29.02 19.18 -3.26
N PHE A 877 -27.78 19.13 -3.74
CA PHE A 877 -27.41 18.57 -5.04
C PHE A 877 -26.40 17.42 -4.87
N GLY A 878 -26.60 16.32 -5.58
CA GLY A 878 -25.78 15.12 -5.52
C GLY A 878 -26.33 14.00 -6.41
N GLY A 879 -25.77 12.79 -6.28
CA GLY A 879 -26.32 11.60 -6.93
C GLY A 879 -27.58 11.07 -6.25
N GLU A 880 -28.17 10.00 -6.79
CA GLU A 880 -29.23 9.27 -6.07
C GLU A 880 -28.69 8.70 -4.74
N GLU A 881 -27.39 8.37 -4.70
CA GLU A 881 -26.67 7.97 -3.49
C GLU A 881 -26.65 9.05 -2.37
N ASP A 882 -26.76 10.33 -2.72
CA ASP A 882 -26.76 11.45 -1.76
C ASP A 882 -28.18 11.81 -1.28
N ARG A 883 -29.23 11.23 -1.88
CA ARG A 883 -30.63 11.57 -1.60
C ARG A 883 -31.00 11.43 -0.13
N VAL A 884 -30.61 10.32 0.50
CA VAL A 884 -30.85 10.04 1.94
C VAL A 884 -30.15 11.07 2.84
N ILE A 885 -28.97 11.57 2.42
CA ILE A 885 -28.25 12.63 3.13
C ILE A 885 -28.99 13.97 2.98
N GLY A 886 -29.51 14.25 1.78
CA GLY A 886 -30.34 15.43 1.52
C GLY A 886 -31.63 15.46 2.34
N ASP A 887 -32.36 14.34 2.40
CA ASP A 887 -33.58 14.21 3.20
C ASP A 887 -33.29 14.41 4.69
N TRP A 888 -32.19 13.86 5.21
CA TRP A 888 -31.75 14.08 6.59
C TRP A 888 -31.44 15.56 6.88
N LEU A 889 -30.72 16.24 5.98
CA LEU A 889 -30.40 17.67 6.11
C LEU A 889 -31.66 18.55 6.07
N LEU A 890 -32.60 18.28 5.16
CA LEU A 890 -33.87 19.00 5.06
C LEU A 890 -34.68 18.89 6.37
N VAL A 891 -34.70 17.72 7.02
CA VAL A 891 -35.33 17.55 8.34
C VAL A 891 -34.68 18.44 9.41
N GLN A 892 -33.35 18.63 9.38
CA GLN A 892 -32.68 19.55 10.31
C GLN A 892 -32.99 21.02 10.03
N TRP A 893 -33.07 21.41 8.76
CA TRP A 893 -33.31 22.79 8.32
C TRP A 893 -34.80 23.19 8.36
N ARG A 894 -35.72 22.21 8.36
CA ARG A 894 -37.18 22.37 8.30
C ARG A 894 -37.71 23.04 7.03
N ARG A 895 -36.84 23.32 6.06
CA ARG A 895 -37.11 23.93 4.76
C ARG A 895 -35.97 23.63 3.78
N GLY A 896 -36.24 23.83 2.49
CA GLY A 896 -35.31 23.54 1.40
C GLY A 896 -35.86 22.53 0.39
N TYR A 897 -35.06 22.22 -0.63
CA TYR A 897 -35.35 21.20 -1.63
C TYR A 897 -34.25 20.13 -1.69
N ASN A 898 -34.62 18.88 -1.95
CA ASN A 898 -33.67 17.81 -2.25
C ASN A 898 -33.70 17.53 -3.76
N ALA A 899 -32.69 18.02 -4.48
CA ALA A 899 -32.51 17.80 -5.91
C ALA A 899 -31.64 16.56 -6.22
N ALA A 900 -30.97 15.98 -5.21
CA ALA A 900 -30.12 14.81 -5.37
C ALA A 900 -30.92 13.59 -5.87
N GLY A 901 -30.57 13.08 -7.05
CA GLY A 901 -31.33 12.06 -7.78
C GLY A 901 -32.66 12.53 -8.41
N ALA A 902 -33.30 13.57 -7.85
CA ALA A 902 -34.62 14.04 -8.26
C ALA A 902 -34.65 14.87 -9.57
N LEU A 903 -33.50 15.39 -10.02
CA LEU A 903 -33.33 16.10 -11.29
C LEU A 903 -32.29 15.40 -12.18
N ASP A 904 -32.46 15.48 -13.51
CA ASP A 904 -31.36 15.17 -14.43
C ASP A 904 -30.26 16.25 -14.38
N LEU A 905 -29.19 16.07 -15.13
CA LEU A 905 -28.00 16.93 -15.08
C LEU A 905 -28.20 18.34 -15.63
N ARG A 906 -29.07 18.51 -16.63
CA ARG A 906 -29.33 19.81 -17.25
C ARG A 906 -30.38 20.57 -16.45
N ALA A 907 -31.41 19.88 -15.96
CA ALA A 907 -32.30 20.42 -14.95
C ALA A 907 -31.54 20.79 -13.67
N SER A 908 -30.57 19.97 -13.22
CA SER A 908 -29.68 20.31 -12.10
C SER A 908 -28.83 21.55 -12.37
N ALA A 909 -28.30 21.72 -13.58
CA ALA A 909 -27.56 22.91 -13.97
C ALA A 909 -28.46 24.16 -14.02
N ALA A 910 -29.67 24.05 -14.56
CA ALA A 910 -30.66 25.12 -14.58
C ALA A 910 -31.16 25.48 -13.16
N ALA A 911 -31.27 24.51 -12.26
CA ALA A 911 -31.58 24.74 -10.85
C ALA A 911 -30.41 25.40 -10.11
N LEU A 912 -29.17 24.95 -10.33
CA LEU A 912 -27.96 25.59 -9.80
C LEU A 912 -27.87 27.06 -10.24
N LYS A 913 -28.20 27.37 -11.50
CA LYS A 913 -28.22 28.75 -12.05
C LYS A 913 -29.21 29.68 -11.31
N ARG A 914 -30.16 29.15 -10.53
CA ARG A 914 -31.07 29.92 -9.66
C ARG A 914 -30.50 30.16 -8.25
N CYS A 915 -29.37 29.53 -7.90
CA CYS A 915 -28.70 29.69 -6.61
C CYS A 915 -27.69 30.84 -6.60
N ALA A 916 -27.63 31.59 -5.49
CA ALA A 916 -26.66 32.68 -5.33
C ALA A 916 -25.26 32.21 -4.88
N LEU A 917 -25.14 30.95 -4.46
CA LEU A 917 -23.94 30.36 -3.87
C LEU A 917 -24.02 28.82 -3.98
N PHE A 918 -22.88 28.17 -4.21
CA PHE A 918 -22.68 26.74 -3.97
C PHE A 918 -21.70 26.51 -2.82
N LEU A 919 -22.04 25.62 -1.90
CA LEU A 919 -21.21 25.19 -0.78
C LEU A 919 -21.06 23.65 -0.80
N GLY A 920 -19.84 23.13 -0.92
CA GLY A 920 -19.68 21.67 -0.96
C GLY A 920 -18.26 21.12 -1.09
N ASN A 921 -18.19 19.79 -1.15
CA ASN A 921 -16.96 19.01 -1.32
C ASN A 921 -17.02 17.98 -2.47
N ASP A 922 -18.13 17.87 -3.21
CA ASP A 922 -18.16 17.13 -4.47
C ASP A 922 -17.61 17.97 -5.63
N THR A 923 -16.54 17.50 -6.26
CA THR A 923 -15.91 18.19 -7.40
C THR A 923 -16.80 18.24 -8.63
N GLY A 924 -17.63 17.23 -8.88
CA GLY A 924 -18.54 17.18 -10.03
C GLY A 924 -19.62 18.26 -9.95
N THR A 925 -20.32 18.35 -8.81
CA THR A 925 -21.34 19.36 -8.58
C THR A 925 -20.76 20.77 -8.52
N MET A 926 -19.57 20.94 -7.92
CA MET A 926 -18.81 22.20 -7.93
C MET A 926 -18.47 22.66 -9.36
N HIS A 927 -18.00 21.77 -10.24
CA HIS A 927 -17.76 22.13 -11.64
C HIS A 927 -19.05 22.52 -12.36
N LEU A 928 -20.18 21.86 -12.06
CA LEU A 928 -21.47 22.16 -12.67
C LEU A 928 -21.98 23.55 -12.24
N ALA A 929 -21.88 23.88 -10.95
CA ALA A 929 -22.24 25.18 -10.40
C ALA A 929 -21.40 26.31 -11.03
N ALA A 930 -20.08 26.14 -11.07
CA ALA A 930 -19.19 27.14 -11.64
C ALA A 930 -19.30 27.29 -13.17
N ALA A 931 -19.75 26.25 -13.89
CA ALA A 931 -20.04 26.35 -15.33
C ALA A 931 -21.27 27.22 -15.64
N VAL A 932 -22.27 27.23 -14.76
CA VAL A 932 -23.43 28.13 -14.84
C VAL A 932 -23.22 29.48 -14.16
N GLY A 933 -21.99 29.79 -13.73
CA GLY A 933 -21.60 31.09 -13.16
C GLY A 933 -21.89 31.28 -11.67
N VAL A 934 -22.20 30.22 -10.93
CA VAL A 934 -22.48 30.28 -9.50
C VAL A 934 -21.18 30.33 -8.69
N PRO A 935 -20.98 31.31 -7.80
CA PRO A 935 -19.81 31.36 -6.91
C PRO A 935 -19.74 30.12 -6.00
N CYS A 936 -18.56 29.54 -5.83
CA CYS A 936 -18.39 28.31 -5.08
C CYS A 936 -17.49 28.49 -3.84
N VAL A 937 -17.96 28.07 -2.67
CA VAL A 937 -17.14 27.79 -1.48
C VAL A 937 -16.85 26.29 -1.46
N ALA A 938 -15.60 25.93 -1.76
CA ALA A 938 -15.16 24.55 -1.94
C ALA A 938 -14.25 24.10 -0.79
N ILE A 939 -14.64 23.00 -0.15
CA ILE A 939 -13.99 22.48 1.07
C ILE A 939 -13.10 21.29 0.71
N PHE A 940 -11.77 21.46 0.82
CA PHE A 940 -10.79 20.42 0.48
C PHE A 940 -9.68 20.28 1.53
N SER A 941 -9.13 19.06 1.65
CA SER A 941 -8.00 18.77 2.54
C SER A 941 -6.66 18.99 1.82
N SER A 942 -5.63 19.41 2.56
CA SER A 942 -4.25 19.60 2.09
C SER A 942 -3.35 18.35 2.21
N CYS A 943 -3.93 17.17 2.44
CA CYS A 943 -3.20 15.91 2.61
C CYS A 943 -3.07 15.09 1.31
N GLU A 944 -1.93 15.22 0.64
CA GLU A 944 -1.48 14.40 -0.50
C GLU A 944 -0.35 13.50 0.03
N GLY A 945 -0.69 12.60 0.95
CA GLY A 945 0.28 11.89 1.80
C GLY A 945 -0.06 11.92 3.29
N CYS A 946 -1.34 12.05 3.65
CA CYS A 946 -1.88 10.99 4.49
C CYS A 946 -2.26 9.85 3.53
N GLU A 947 -2.06 8.61 3.94
CA GLU A 947 -2.62 7.48 3.21
C GLU A 947 -4.15 7.50 3.34
N LEU A 948 -4.86 6.94 2.34
CA LEU A 948 -6.32 7.10 2.28
C LEU A 948 -7.03 6.45 3.49
N ILE A 949 -6.34 5.50 4.13
CA ILE A 949 -6.72 4.76 5.32
C ILE A 949 -6.55 5.64 6.58
N GLU A 950 -5.37 6.24 6.83
CA GLU A 950 -5.14 7.15 7.98
C GLU A 950 -6.20 8.25 8.10
N CYS A 951 -6.58 8.86 6.96
CA CYS A 951 -7.59 9.92 6.95
C CYS A 951 -9.00 9.41 7.30
N ILE A 952 -9.30 8.12 7.09
CA ILE A 952 -10.57 7.48 7.44
C ILE A 952 -10.55 6.96 8.87
N GLU A 953 -9.44 6.41 9.35
CA GLU A 953 -9.23 5.95 10.73
C GLU A 953 -9.24 7.09 11.73
N LEU A 954 -8.61 8.23 11.38
CA LEU A 954 -8.75 9.50 12.10
C LEU A 954 -10.12 10.18 11.85
N GLY A 955 -11.04 9.52 11.13
CA GLY A 955 -12.41 9.95 10.89
C GLY A 955 -12.51 11.33 10.23
N ASN A 956 -11.70 11.60 9.22
CA ASN A 956 -11.56 12.88 8.52
C ASN A 956 -11.08 14.06 9.40
N GLU A 957 -10.19 13.83 10.37
CA GLU A 957 -9.54 14.86 11.21
C GLU A 957 -9.16 16.15 10.45
N CYS A 958 -8.49 16.03 9.30
CA CYS A 958 -8.06 17.20 8.52
C CYS A 958 -9.22 18.08 8.03
N LEU A 959 -10.38 17.50 7.73
CA LEU A 959 -11.61 18.23 7.37
C LEU A 959 -12.41 18.66 8.61
N LYS A 960 -12.36 17.88 9.70
CA LYS A 960 -12.81 18.32 11.04
C LYS A 960 -12.02 19.52 11.59
N ARG A 961 -10.88 19.88 11.00
CA ARG A 961 -10.11 21.09 11.35
C ARG A 961 -10.46 22.36 10.54
N ILE A 962 -11.22 22.24 9.43
CA ILE A 962 -11.83 23.40 8.73
C ILE A 962 -13.12 23.75 9.48
N GLY A 963 -13.10 24.83 10.25
CA GLY A 963 -14.17 25.19 11.17
C GLY A 963 -15.43 25.72 10.50
N ARG A 964 -16.43 25.99 11.34
CA ARG A 964 -17.70 26.63 10.97
C ARG A 964 -17.53 28.12 10.63
N PRO A 965 -16.78 28.94 11.41
CA PRO A 965 -16.58 30.35 11.10
C PRO A 965 -15.96 30.59 9.72
N GLU A 966 -14.87 29.91 9.38
CA GLU A 966 -14.12 30.15 8.13
C GLU A 966 -14.95 29.86 6.88
N VAL A 967 -15.86 28.88 6.96
CA VAL A 967 -16.82 28.55 5.89
C VAL A 967 -17.97 29.54 5.88
N LEU A 968 -18.52 29.87 7.05
CA LEU A 968 -19.64 30.80 7.20
C LEU A 968 -19.29 32.20 6.70
N ASP A 969 -18.10 32.70 7.02
CA ASP A 969 -17.63 34.02 6.58
C ASP A 969 -17.38 34.07 5.07
N ALA A 970 -16.85 33.00 4.46
CA ALA A 970 -16.75 32.90 3.00
C ALA A 970 -18.14 32.91 2.32
N CYS A 971 -19.15 32.26 2.92
CA CYS A 971 -20.53 32.29 2.45
C CYS A 971 -21.18 33.68 2.62
N ARG A 972 -20.97 34.33 3.78
CA ARG A 972 -21.41 35.71 4.06
C ARG A 972 -20.88 36.67 3.02
N ASP A 973 -19.59 36.61 2.72
CA ASP A 973 -18.94 37.53 1.80
C ASP A 973 -19.55 37.47 0.38
N ILE A 974 -19.92 36.27 -0.08
CA ILE A 974 -20.61 36.08 -1.37
C ILE A 974 -22.07 36.57 -1.30
N LEU A 975 -22.82 36.18 -0.27
CA LEU A 975 -24.24 36.54 -0.15
C LEU A 975 -24.45 38.04 0.09
N ALA A 976 -23.55 38.71 0.82
CA ALA A 976 -23.56 40.15 1.04
C ALA A 976 -23.23 40.96 -0.23
N ARG A 977 -22.33 40.46 -1.08
CA ARG A 977 -22.07 41.05 -2.42
C ARG A 977 -23.32 40.93 -3.30
N ASN A 978 -23.97 39.77 -3.29
CA ASN A 978 -25.18 39.51 -4.09
C ASN A 978 -26.41 40.30 -3.59
N ARG A 979 -26.57 40.54 -2.28
CA ARG A 979 -27.68 41.35 -1.72
C ARG A 979 -27.63 42.84 -2.12
N ASN A 980 -26.45 43.41 -2.39
CA ASN A 980 -26.28 44.87 -2.43
C ASN A 980 -26.11 45.49 -3.82
N GLY A 981 -25.85 44.71 -4.87
CA GLY A 981 -25.82 45.19 -6.27
C GLY A 981 -24.80 46.31 -6.57
N ARG A 982 -23.86 46.60 -5.67
CA ARG A 982 -22.91 47.71 -5.76
C ARG A 982 -21.49 47.28 -5.41
N THR A 983 -20.53 47.77 -6.18
CA THR A 983 -19.10 47.67 -5.85
C THR A 983 -18.81 48.58 -4.65
N VAL A 984 -18.53 47.99 -3.49
CA VAL A 984 -18.11 48.76 -2.30
C VAL A 984 -16.61 49.06 -2.41
N SER A 985 -16.26 50.35 -2.43
CA SER A 985 -14.88 50.81 -2.35
C SER A 985 -14.32 50.67 -0.94
N ALA A 986 -12.99 50.63 -0.82
CA ALA A 986 -12.31 50.41 0.46
C ALA A 986 -12.68 51.49 1.51
N VAL A 987 -13.22 51.05 2.64
CA VAL A 987 -13.33 51.88 3.85
C VAL A 987 -12.05 51.73 4.65
N VAL A 988 -11.07 52.58 4.33
CA VAL A 988 -9.88 52.74 5.19
C VAL A 988 -10.30 53.53 6.43
N LYS A 989 -10.34 52.86 7.59
CA LYS A 989 -10.31 53.54 8.90
C LYS A 989 -8.92 53.39 9.49
N ALA A 990 -8.07 54.37 9.22
CA ALA A 990 -6.81 54.50 9.92
C ALA A 990 -7.06 54.89 11.38
N ALA A 991 -6.43 54.19 12.31
CA ALA A 991 -5.93 54.83 13.52
C ALA A 991 -4.50 55.32 13.21
N ASN A 992 -4.09 56.43 13.82
CA ASN A 992 -2.76 57.02 13.62
C ASN A 992 -1.67 56.08 14.19
N GLU A 993 -0.39 56.14 13.81
CA GLU A 993 0.40 57.29 13.34
C GLU A 993 1.38 56.99 12.19
N SER A 994 1.86 58.07 11.53
CA SER A 994 3.04 58.15 10.64
C SER A 994 3.35 56.99 9.67
N LEU A 995 2.78 57.04 8.45
CA LEU A 995 3.34 56.33 7.29
C LEU A 995 4.57 57.07 6.71
N PRO A 996 5.70 56.40 6.40
CA PRO A 996 6.89 57.03 5.83
C PRO A 996 6.68 57.68 4.44
N GLN A 997 7.54 58.66 4.11
CA GLN A 997 7.50 59.42 2.84
C GLN A 997 7.45 58.54 1.57
N GLU A 998 8.11 57.38 1.58
CA GLU A 998 8.16 56.45 0.44
C GLU A 998 6.78 55.91 0.06
N ALA A 999 5.89 55.70 1.04
CA ALA A 999 4.51 55.27 0.79
C ALA A 999 3.71 56.35 0.03
N TYR A 1000 3.98 57.63 0.29
CA TYR A 1000 3.35 58.75 -0.40
C TYR A 1000 3.79 58.81 -1.87
N ALA A 1001 5.08 58.62 -2.15
CA ALA A 1001 5.63 58.59 -3.50
C ALA A 1001 5.09 57.40 -4.34
N ILE A 1002 4.85 56.25 -3.71
CA ILE A 1002 4.23 55.09 -4.36
C ILE A 1002 2.75 55.38 -4.68
N ALA A 1003 2.00 55.95 -3.72
CA ALA A 1003 0.61 56.33 -3.92
C ALA A 1003 0.44 57.39 -5.04
N GLU A 1004 1.35 58.36 -5.14
CA GLU A 1004 1.30 59.39 -6.18
C GLU A 1004 1.64 58.83 -7.57
N ARG A 1005 2.59 57.89 -7.68
CA ARG A 1005 2.90 57.18 -8.93
C ARG A 1005 1.72 56.36 -9.45
N LEU A 1006 1.05 55.61 -8.58
CA LEU A 1006 -0.17 54.85 -8.93
C LEU A 1006 -1.29 55.75 -9.43
N ARG A 1007 -1.34 57.01 -8.97
CA ARG A 1007 -2.32 58.03 -9.39
C ARG A 1007 -2.15 58.52 -10.84
N ARG A 1008 -1.02 58.19 -11.50
CA ARG A 1008 -0.65 58.69 -12.85
C ARG A 1008 -0.80 57.65 -13.98
N GLY A 1009 -1.36 56.47 -13.71
CA GLY A 1009 -2.05 55.66 -14.72
C GLY A 1009 -1.21 54.95 -15.80
N LEU A 1010 0.06 54.62 -15.54
CA LEU A 1010 0.89 53.81 -16.43
C LEU A 1010 1.13 52.41 -15.85
N ALA A 1011 1.14 51.39 -16.72
CA ALA A 1011 1.31 49.99 -16.35
C ALA A 1011 2.68 49.44 -16.77
N ALA A 1012 3.38 48.82 -15.81
CA ALA A 1012 4.56 47.95 -15.95
C ALA A 1012 4.66 47.16 -14.63
N ASP A 1013 4.64 45.83 -14.65
CA ASP A 1013 5.82 44.93 -14.72
C ASP A 1013 6.67 44.95 -13.43
N ALA A 1014 6.72 43.79 -12.75
CA ALA A 1014 6.95 43.73 -11.30
C ALA A 1014 8.42 43.77 -10.84
N VAL A 1015 8.63 44.32 -9.62
CA VAL A 1015 9.84 44.14 -8.81
C VAL A 1015 9.46 43.79 -7.36
N TYR A 1016 10.21 42.88 -6.74
CA TYR A 1016 10.08 42.41 -5.34
C TYR A 1016 11.38 42.68 -4.57
N LEU A 1017 11.35 42.73 -3.23
CA LEU A 1017 12.52 42.41 -2.37
C LEU A 1017 12.10 41.81 -1.00
N PHE A 1018 13.09 41.46 -0.15
CA PHE A 1018 13.01 40.48 0.95
C PHE A 1018 14.04 40.69 2.09
N GLY A 1019 13.83 40.01 3.25
CA GLY A 1019 14.79 39.77 4.36
C GLY A 1019 14.06 39.75 5.73
N SER A 1020 14.45 39.03 6.80
CA SER A 1020 15.53 38.04 7.08
C SER A 1020 15.17 37.29 8.41
N HIS A 1021 15.93 36.40 9.08
CA HIS A 1021 17.26 35.81 8.80
C HIS A 1021 17.43 34.31 9.18
N ALA A 1022 17.57 33.92 10.46
CA ALA A 1022 18.12 32.60 10.88
C ALA A 1022 17.74 32.13 12.30
N ARG A 1023 18.06 30.86 12.61
CA ARG A 1023 18.60 30.35 13.90
C ARG A 1023 19.69 29.31 13.53
N GLY A 1024 20.75 29.04 14.30
CA GLY A 1024 20.85 29.05 15.77
C GLY A 1024 20.85 30.37 16.54
N ASP A 1025 20.70 30.17 17.84
CA ASP A 1025 21.10 30.94 19.03
C ASP A 1025 20.70 32.41 19.24
N ALA A 1026 20.58 32.75 20.54
CA ALA A 1026 20.21 34.04 21.13
C ALA A 1026 18.75 34.56 20.96
N THR A 1027 18.47 35.66 21.66
CA THR A 1027 17.16 36.24 22.08
C THR A 1027 17.14 37.77 21.81
N PRO A 1028 16.06 38.53 22.08
CA PRO A 1028 14.61 38.30 21.91
C PRO A 1028 13.89 39.46 21.14
N ASP A 1029 12.54 39.48 21.20
CA ASP A 1029 11.60 40.62 21.03
C ASP A 1029 11.26 41.23 19.64
N SER A 1030 10.08 41.88 19.63
CA SER A 1030 9.38 42.68 18.58
C SER A 1030 8.56 41.94 17.49
N ASP A 1031 7.52 42.63 17.00
CA ASP A 1031 6.25 42.05 16.52
C ASP A 1031 5.93 42.21 15.00
N LEU A 1032 4.76 41.68 14.61
CA LEU A 1032 4.17 41.64 13.27
C LEU A 1032 3.63 43.00 12.77
N ASP A 1033 3.49 43.14 11.44
CA ASP A 1033 2.19 43.54 10.85
C ASP A 1033 2.04 43.25 9.32
N PHE A 1034 0.81 43.27 8.80
CA PHE A 1034 0.46 42.92 7.39
C PHE A 1034 -0.52 43.91 6.73
N LEU A 1035 -0.52 43.98 5.37
CA LEU A 1035 -1.70 44.44 4.61
C LEU A 1035 -1.76 43.91 3.16
N VAL A 1036 -2.96 43.58 2.66
CA VAL A 1036 -3.25 43.14 1.28
C VAL A 1036 -4.63 43.64 0.82
N VAL A 1037 -4.75 44.16 -0.42
CA VAL A 1037 -6.02 44.41 -1.11
C VAL A 1037 -5.84 44.15 -2.62
N VAL A 1038 -6.88 43.66 -3.31
CA VAL A 1038 -6.95 43.41 -4.76
C VAL A 1038 -8.33 43.87 -5.25
N PRO A 1039 -8.41 44.85 -6.17
CA PRO A 1039 -8.59 44.56 -7.60
C PRO A 1039 -7.75 45.50 -8.51
N ARG A 1040 -7.73 45.39 -9.85
CA ARG A 1040 -8.56 44.57 -10.77
C ARG A 1040 -7.78 43.82 -11.85
N SER A 1041 -6.56 44.26 -12.19
CA SER A 1041 -5.73 43.70 -13.28
C SER A 1041 -4.28 43.49 -12.82
N ALA A 1042 -4.12 42.67 -11.78
CA ALA A 1042 -2.89 42.13 -11.20
C ALA A 1042 -3.36 40.92 -10.34
N GLN A 1043 -2.80 39.71 -10.34
CA GLN A 1043 -1.41 39.23 -10.39
C GLN A 1043 -0.57 39.68 -9.18
N SER A 1044 0.18 38.74 -8.57
CA SER A 1044 1.19 38.97 -7.54
C SER A 1044 0.86 39.82 -6.29
N ARG A 1045 -0.14 39.40 -5.50
CA ARG A 1045 0.05 39.39 -4.01
C ARG A 1045 -0.40 38.11 -3.29
N TYR A 1046 -1.00 37.16 -4.00
CA TYR A 1046 -1.21 35.78 -3.50
C TYR A 1046 0.07 34.92 -3.60
N GLU A 1047 0.99 35.30 -4.49
CA GLU A 1047 2.20 34.55 -4.86
C GLU A 1047 3.39 34.70 -3.87
N ARG A 1048 3.10 35.03 -2.61
CA ARG A 1048 4.05 34.84 -1.48
C ARG A 1048 3.48 34.06 -0.28
N ALA A 1049 2.22 33.63 -0.33
CA ALA A 1049 1.69 32.57 0.54
C ALA A 1049 1.64 31.22 -0.21
N VAL A 1050 1.11 31.21 -1.44
CA VAL A 1050 1.05 30.01 -2.29
C VAL A 1050 2.45 29.50 -2.72
N ALA A 1051 3.49 30.30 -2.46
CA ALA A 1051 4.89 29.88 -2.55
C ALA A 1051 5.30 28.82 -1.50
N ALA A 1052 4.40 28.27 -0.67
CA ALA A 1052 4.62 27.01 0.05
C ALA A 1052 3.32 26.33 0.56
N ARG A 1053 2.71 25.41 -0.22
CA ARG A 1053 2.13 24.09 0.26
C ARG A 1053 1.38 23.30 -0.84
N LYS A 1054 0.96 22.06 -0.49
CA LYS A 1054 0.12 21.14 -1.30
C LYS A 1054 -1.28 21.77 -1.50
N LEU A 1055 -2.04 21.53 -2.60
CA LEU A 1055 -2.42 20.21 -3.15
C LEU A 1055 -3.03 20.30 -4.58
N VAL A 1056 -3.39 19.12 -5.13
CA VAL A 1056 -4.40 18.83 -6.17
C VAL A 1056 -3.81 18.41 -7.53
N GLY A 1057 -3.58 17.10 -7.66
CA GLY A 1057 -3.60 16.42 -8.95
C GLY A 1057 -5.00 16.36 -9.58
N ASP A 1058 -5.06 16.56 -10.90
CA ASP A 1058 -6.19 16.30 -11.81
C ASP A 1058 -7.55 16.98 -11.48
N VAL A 1059 -7.57 18.20 -10.91
CA VAL A 1059 -8.79 19.05 -10.85
C VAL A 1059 -8.47 20.49 -11.22
N HIS A 1060 -9.19 21.06 -12.20
CA HIS A 1060 -8.91 22.40 -12.74
C HIS A 1060 -10.07 23.38 -12.50
N PHE A 1061 -9.81 24.44 -11.74
CA PHE A 1061 -10.83 25.36 -11.25
C PHE A 1061 -11.01 26.59 -12.17
N PRO A 1062 -12.26 27.01 -12.49
CA PRO A 1062 -12.57 28.33 -13.04
C PRO A 1062 -12.33 29.45 -12.02
N LYS A 1063 -12.57 30.72 -12.41
CA LYS A 1063 -12.06 31.91 -11.72
C LYS A 1063 -12.72 32.23 -10.36
N ASP A 1064 -13.90 31.69 -10.08
CA ASP A 1064 -14.82 32.19 -9.04
C ASP A 1064 -15.05 31.17 -7.90
N ILE A 1065 -13.99 30.45 -7.52
CA ILE A 1065 -14.01 29.40 -6.49
C ILE A 1065 -13.11 29.78 -5.32
N ILE A 1066 -13.68 29.89 -4.12
CA ILE A 1066 -12.95 30.04 -2.86
C ILE A 1066 -12.62 28.63 -2.35
N VAL A 1067 -11.32 28.33 -2.22
CA VAL A 1067 -10.83 27.04 -1.71
C VAL A 1067 -10.24 27.22 -0.31
N LEU A 1068 -10.81 26.54 0.67
CA LEU A 1068 -10.35 26.60 2.07
C LEU A 1068 -9.45 25.41 2.39
N THR A 1069 -8.22 25.67 2.86
CA THR A 1069 -7.30 24.64 3.39
C THR A 1069 -6.55 25.19 4.62
N ARG A 1070 -6.34 24.35 5.66
CA ARG A 1070 -5.70 24.77 6.93
C ARG A 1070 -4.19 24.49 6.98
N ALA A 1071 -3.53 24.33 5.83
CA ALA A 1071 -2.16 23.82 5.75
C ALA A 1071 -1.09 24.69 6.45
N GLU A 1072 -1.40 25.97 6.76
CA GLU A 1072 -0.40 26.99 7.09
C GLU A 1072 -0.20 27.26 8.60
N TRP A 1073 -1.24 27.09 9.45
CA TRP A 1073 -1.26 27.66 10.81
C TRP A 1073 -0.40 26.93 11.85
N GLU A 1074 -0.20 25.61 11.71
CA GLU A 1074 0.45 24.75 12.72
C GLU A 1074 2.00 24.83 12.67
N LYS A 1075 2.52 26.07 12.70
CA LYS A 1075 3.90 26.44 13.08
C LYS A 1075 3.98 27.42 14.27
N GLY A 1076 2.85 27.99 14.73
CA GLY A 1076 2.83 29.08 15.71
C GLY A 1076 2.49 28.71 17.17
N LEU A 1077 2.00 27.49 17.46
CA LEU A 1077 1.50 27.15 18.80
C LEU A 1077 2.53 26.38 19.65
N ARG A 1078 3.17 27.11 20.58
CA ARG A 1078 3.89 26.55 21.73
C ARG A 1078 3.11 26.86 23.02
N ALA A 1079 2.42 25.88 23.58
CA ALA A 1079 1.96 25.88 24.98
C ALA A 1079 1.78 24.42 25.46
N PRO A 1080 2.06 24.08 26.73
CA PRO A 1080 2.10 22.69 27.18
C PRO A 1080 0.77 22.20 27.76
N CYS A 1081 0.43 20.94 27.49
CA CYS A 1081 -0.55 20.16 28.25
C CYS A 1081 0.13 19.03 29.00
N SER A 1082 0.88 19.37 30.04
CA SER A 1082 1.26 18.41 31.08
C SER A 1082 0.08 18.18 32.01
N LEU A 1083 -0.57 17.01 31.91
CA LEU A 1083 -1.52 16.53 32.93
C LEU A 1083 -1.02 15.20 33.48
N SER A 1084 -0.31 15.28 34.60
CA SER A 1084 0.06 14.13 35.43
C SER A 1084 -1.18 13.52 36.08
N SER A 1085 -1.14 12.21 36.28
CA SER A 1085 -2.11 11.49 37.12
C SER A 1085 -2.20 12.04 38.54
N THR A 1086 -3.41 12.34 39.03
CA THR A 1086 -3.86 12.10 40.42
C THR A 1086 -5.40 12.16 40.51
N VAL A 1087 -5.94 11.35 41.41
CA VAL A 1087 -7.37 11.11 41.67
C VAL A 1087 -8.11 12.33 42.24
N ILE A 1088 -9.35 12.55 41.80
CA ILE A 1088 -10.46 12.96 42.69
C ILE A 1088 -11.61 11.97 42.53
N ARG A 1089 -12.20 11.54 43.65
CA ARG A 1089 -13.48 10.84 43.69
C ARG A 1089 -14.60 11.87 43.76
N GLU A 1090 -15.66 11.70 42.99
CA GLU A 1090 -17.00 12.02 43.48
C GLU A 1090 -18.00 11.05 42.86
N GLY A 1091 -19.00 10.63 43.65
CA GLY A 1091 -19.87 9.51 43.31
C GLY A 1091 -21.30 9.96 43.04
N VAL A 1092 -21.90 9.43 41.98
CA VAL A 1092 -23.36 9.36 41.84
C VAL A 1092 -23.73 7.89 41.90
N ALA A 1093 -24.44 7.49 42.94
CA ALA A 1093 -25.03 6.17 43.02
C ALA A 1093 -26.26 6.09 42.09
N LEU A 1094 -26.38 4.98 41.38
CA LEU A 1094 -27.67 4.49 40.88
C LEU A 1094 -27.89 3.11 41.50
N ASP A 1095 -28.77 3.07 42.49
CA ASP A 1095 -29.23 1.83 43.11
C ASP A 1095 -30.00 0.95 42.10
N GLY A 1096 -30.15 -0.34 42.42
CA GLY A 1096 -31.51 -0.86 42.30
C GLY A 1096 -31.74 -2.35 42.04
N LYS A 1097 -30.79 -3.09 41.42
CA LYS A 1097 -30.91 -4.54 41.09
C LYS A 1097 -32.00 -4.87 40.04
N PRO A 1098 -32.07 -6.14 39.56
CA PRO A 1098 -31.04 -7.18 39.56
C PRO A 1098 -30.32 -7.30 38.21
#